data_AF-A0A328D194-F1
#
_entry.id   AF-A0A328D194-F1
#
_cell.length_a   1.000
_cell.length_b   1.000
_cell.length_c   1.000
_cell.angle_alpha   90.00
_cell.angle_beta   90.00
_cell.angle_gamma   90.00
#
_symmetry.space_group_name_H-M   'P 1'
#
loop_
_entity.id
_entity.type
_entity.pdbx_description
1 polymer ?
#
loop_
_entity_poly.entity_id
_entity_poly.type
_entity_poly.pdbx_seq_one_letter_code
_entity_poly.pdbx_strand_id
1 'polypeptide(L)'
;MPYCPSRKKRSGCKRKIKWDGEAIGMTFYDNSLYEGVVISGTLVSIGCVVLVEKSHLNHDYCICFVEYMFEASDERKILHGRVMIGGFETVLGNSADKRELCLTNDCIEFEASEVIELLVLKIKQTPWGYLSHKDNEDNERADRERAEERKMKGLTTEYFCRSLYCPEKGAFFSLQTGLMGLGSGYCHSCNGRKSHEKNDFTVCTSMKSFTYRGIQYNIQDFLYFSSQYLMENHEGKKSVVNSLHHKPEAYVVCRLLEVEVSCSLKQSNPESVKIKVQRFFRPEDISAQNAYVSDIQEVYYSKSIETIPVMAVKGKCEVRKKEDFEFMDSPYIYEHAFFCQFVYDPENQSLELLPSHIKLSPSKGCLEQKAASRKIKKKQMNRKGDSGKTSNGENRKVAINSLATLDIFAGCGGLSEGLEKSGAAVTKWAIESEETAAEAFKLNHPDAFTVVKDCNMVLRDIMMANGDASDCIPTSEANALASHLDSSTINSLPRPGEVDFIIAGPPCQGFSLLNRHNKSSTSDVRRIMILSLLSFVDYFRPKFLLIENVRNLVSFDNMKPFQLTIASLLEMGYQVRFGVLEAGFYGVAQSRRRVFIWAASPKETLPEWPEPMHAFPGPDLRIKLDLNGDSHYTAVGSTKAGAPFRCLTVRDTIGDLPALTNGDSATTMEYKGNPVSWFQKRVRRNMTVLTDHVPRKLSELNLIHCQYLSTGADWRDLPKKKVQLASGKFVDLKPQWLIKMQSKGSQSKGVLGRLEWEKNFPTAITCPQPRGKVGRWFHPQQDRLISVREYARAQGFPDSYKFAGNVRNKYQQVGNAVPPPLAFALGRKLREAIETP
;
A
#
# COMPACT_ATOMS: atom_id res chain seq x y z
N MET A 1 16.50 -27.55 -1.90
CA MET A 1 16.33 -28.70 -0.98
C MET A 1 17.60 -28.88 -0.17
N PRO A 2 17.53 -29.08 1.16
CA PRO A 2 18.67 -29.60 1.89
C PRO A 2 19.07 -30.94 1.25
N TYR A 3 20.37 -31.13 1.06
CA TYR A 3 20.92 -32.33 0.44
C TYR A 3 20.70 -33.50 1.42
N CYS A 4 19.62 -34.26 1.23
CA CYS A 4 19.36 -35.43 2.05
C CYS A 4 20.22 -36.60 1.52
N PRO A 5 21.01 -37.29 2.36
CA PRO A 5 21.72 -38.49 1.93
C PRO A 5 20.70 -39.55 1.52
N SER A 6 20.97 -40.25 0.42
CA SER A 6 20.14 -41.36 -0.05
C SER A 6 19.98 -42.43 1.04
N ARG A 7 18.80 -42.51 1.67
CA ARG A 7 18.47 -43.59 2.61
C ARG A 7 17.78 -44.75 1.90
N LYS A 8 18.44 -45.91 1.95
CA LYS A 8 17.88 -47.23 1.61
C LYS A 8 16.58 -47.47 2.38
N LYS A 9 15.57 -48.02 1.70
CA LYS A 9 14.30 -48.53 2.26
C LYS A 9 14.55 -49.24 3.59
N ARG A 10 14.07 -48.68 4.70
CA ARG A 10 13.94 -49.41 5.97
C ARG A 10 12.57 -50.08 5.99
N SER A 11 12.59 -51.40 6.01
CA SER A 11 11.42 -52.27 6.18
C SER A 11 10.76 -52.07 7.54
N GLY A 12 9.45 -52.32 7.59
CA GLY A 12 8.56 -52.06 8.72
C GLY A 12 8.98 -52.71 10.04
N CYS A 13 9.58 -51.91 10.91
CA CYS A 13 9.73 -52.21 12.33
C CYS A 13 8.75 -51.29 13.09
N LYS A 14 7.83 -51.85 13.87
CA LYS A 14 6.91 -51.07 14.72
C LYS A 14 7.74 -50.19 15.66
N ARG A 15 7.75 -48.87 15.43
CA ARG A 15 8.42 -47.90 16.31
C ARG A 15 7.79 -47.99 17.70
N LYS A 16 8.61 -48.12 18.75
CA LYS A 16 8.13 -48.02 20.13
C LYS A 16 7.82 -46.55 20.42
N ILE A 17 6.56 -46.24 20.66
CA ILE A 17 6.07 -44.88 20.93
C ILE A 17 5.37 -44.91 22.30
N LYS A 18 5.79 -44.04 23.21
CA LYS A 18 5.20 -43.91 24.55
C LYS A 18 5.16 -42.44 24.95
N TRP A 19 4.14 -42.02 25.69
CA TRP A 19 4.13 -40.70 26.31
C TRP A 19 5.24 -40.59 27.36
N ASP A 20 5.76 -39.38 27.51
CA ASP A 20 6.70 -39.01 28.57
C ASP A 20 5.93 -38.22 29.63
N GLY A 21 5.83 -38.76 30.85
CA GLY A 21 5.08 -38.14 31.95
C GLY A 21 3.57 -38.45 32.00
N GLU A 22 2.88 -37.77 32.92
CA GLU A 22 1.42 -37.84 33.11
C GLU A 22 0.68 -36.80 32.24
N ALA A 23 -0.63 -36.94 32.12
CA ALA A 23 -1.45 -36.00 31.36
C ALA A 23 -1.50 -34.63 32.08
N ILE A 24 -1.17 -33.57 31.34
CA ILE A 24 -1.10 -32.19 31.86
C ILE A 24 -2.43 -31.43 31.81
N GLY A 25 -3.43 -31.99 31.13
CA GLY A 25 -4.74 -31.36 30.98
C GLY A 25 -5.56 -32.02 29.88
N MET A 26 -6.60 -31.33 29.43
CA MET A 26 -7.47 -31.77 28.34
C MET A 26 -7.62 -30.69 27.28
N THR A 27 -7.72 -31.12 26.02
CA THR A 27 -8.09 -30.25 24.90
C THR A 27 -9.56 -29.80 24.99
N PHE A 28 -9.97 -28.86 24.13
CA PHE A 28 -11.39 -28.48 23.99
C PHE A 28 -12.33 -29.64 23.64
N TYR A 29 -11.80 -30.75 23.12
CA TYR A 29 -12.55 -31.95 22.75
C TYR A 29 -12.36 -33.10 23.75
N ASP A 30 -11.98 -32.79 25.00
CA ASP A 30 -11.77 -33.74 26.10
C ASP A 30 -10.67 -34.80 25.86
N ASN A 31 -9.78 -34.59 24.89
CA ASN A 31 -8.60 -35.43 24.68
C ASN A 31 -7.47 -35.05 25.67
N SER A 32 -6.81 -36.04 26.29
CA SER A 32 -5.70 -35.84 27.23
C SER A 32 -4.46 -35.23 26.53
N LEU A 33 -3.90 -34.18 27.12
CA LEU A 33 -2.70 -33.47 26.67
C LEU A 33 -1.45 -34.01 27.37
N TYR A 34 -0.31 -33.99 26.67
CA TYR A 34 0.98 -34.47 27.19
C TYR A 34 2.12 -33.48 26.87
N GLU A 35 3.20 -33.49 27.66
CA GLU A 35 4.37 -32.61 27.46
C GLU A 35 5.40 -33.15 26.47
N GLY A 36 5.49 -34.48 26.35
CA GLY A 36 6.46 -35.13 25.51
C GLY A 36 6.07 -36.55 25.10
N VAL A 37 6.68 -37.03 24.02
CA VAL A 37 6.54 -38.38 23.50
C VAL A 37 7.90 -38.96 23.16
N VAL A 38 8.16 -40.19 23.61
CA VAL A 38 9.37 -40.94 23.29
C VAL A 38 9.13 -41.80 22.05
N ILE A 39 9.82 -41.49 20.97
CA ILE A 39 9.75 -42.19 19.69
C ILE A 39 11.07 -42.92 19.46
N SER A 40 11.05 -44.25 19.57
CA SER A 40 12.23 -45.11 19.38
C SER A 40 13.46 -44.69 20.20
N GLY A 41 13.23 -44.19 21.43
CA GLY A 41 14.26 -43.72 22.36
C GLY A 41 14.63 -42.23 22.24
N THR A 42 14.06 -41.50 21.28
CA THR A 42 14.22 -40.04 21.16
C THR A 42 13.02 -39.34 21.80
N LEU A 43 13.27 -38.44 22.75
CA LEU A 43 12.24 -37.60 23.36
C LEU A 43 11.90 -36.42 22.44
N VAL A 44 10.63 -36.30 22.06
CA VAL A 44 10.07 -35.13 21.38
C VAL A 44 9.20 -34.40 22.39
N SER A 45 9.57 -33.19 22.77
CA SER A 45 8.82 -32.33 23.69
C SER A 45 8.12 -31.21 22.94
N ILE A 46 7.18 -30.53 23.61
CA ILE A 46 6.58 -29.30 23.10
C ILE A 46 7.67 -28.25 22.84
N GLY A 47 7.53 -27.48 21.75
CA GLY A 47 8.51 -26.46 21.34
C GLY A 47 9.69 -27.00 20.54
N CYS A 48 9.78 -28.30 20.33
CA CYS A 48 10.74 -28.92 19.42
C CYS A 48 10.33 -28.77 17.94
N VAL A 49 11.30 -28.89 17.04
CA VAL A 49 11.08 -28.92 15.60
C VAL A 49 11.33 -30.32 15.07
N VAL A 50 10.38 -30.84 14.28
CA VAL A 50 10.42 -32.19 13.74
C VAL A 50 10.27 -32.18 12.23
N LEU A 51 10.92 -33.12 11.55
CA LEU A 51 10.65 -33.44 10.14
C LEU A 51 9.59 -34.53 10.07
N VAL A 52 8.55 -34.30 9.28
CA VAL A 52 7.37 -35.17 9.16
C VAL A 52 7.19 -35.61 7.71
N GLU A 53 6.79 -36.86 7.49
CA GLU A 53 6.38 -37.36 6.17
C GLU A 53 4.90 -37.05 5.92
N LYS A 54 4.56 -36.26 4.87
CA LYS A 54 3.16 -35.87 4.57
C LYS A 54 2.38 -36.93 3.80
N SER A 55 3.05 -37.78 3.02
CA SER A 55 2.39 -38.87 2.27
C SER A 55 3.36 -39.98 1.90
N HIS A 56 2.95 -41.24 2.11
CA HIS A 56 3.75 -42.41 1.77
C HIS A 56 3.92 -42.65 0.26
N LEU A 57 3.15 -41.95 -0.59
CA LEU A 57 3.12 -42.15 -2.04
C LEU A 57 4.07 -41.23 -2.81
N ASN A 58 4.35 -40.02 -2.32
CA ASN A 58 5.15 -39.01 -3.03
C ASN A 58 6.42 -38.54 -2.29
N HIS A 59 6.69 -39.02 -1.08
CA HIS A 59 7.82 -38.56 -0.25
C HIS A 59 7.89 -37.04 -0.06
N ASP A 60 6.73 -36.40 0.12
CA ASP A 60 6.68 -35.00 0.55
C ASP A 60 7.02 -34.90 2.03
N TYR A 61 8.02 -34.07 2.36
CA TYR A 61 8.43 -33.81 3.73
C TYR A 61 7.99 -32.42 4.18
N CYS A 62 7.75 -32.26 5.47
CA CYS A 62 7.41 -30.97 6.06
C CYS A 62 8.13 -30.78 7.39
N ILE A 63 8.61 -29.57 7.64
CA ILE A 63 9.21 -29.20 8.92
C ILE A 63 8.12 -28.57 9.78
N CYS A 64 7.97 -29.05 11.01
CA CYS A 64 6.93 -28.58 11.92
C CYS A 64 7.50 -28.21 13.30
N PHE A 65 7.07 -27.07 13.82
CA PHE A 65 7.25 -26.67 15.21
C PHE A 65 6.09 -27.22 16.05
N VAL A 66 6.37 -28.06 17.04
CA VAL A 66 5.35 -28.75 17.84
C VAL A 66 4.73 -27.79 18.86
N GLU A 67 3.42 -27.54 18.73
CA GLU A 67 2.66 -26.65 19.61
C GLU A 67 2.11 -27.36 20.84
N TYR A 68 1.49 -28.52 20.61
CA TYR A 68 0.89 -29.37 21.63
C TYR A 68 0.75 -30.79 21.08
N MET A 69 0.55 -31.75 21.98
CA MET A 69 0.34 -33.15 21.64
C MET A 69 -0.73 -33.76 22.54
N PHE A 70 -1.54 -34.64 21.98
CA PHE A 70 -2.69 -35.24 22.66
C PHE A 70 -2.91 -36.69 22.22
N GLU A 71 -3.63 -37.43 23.06
CA GLU A 71 -4.10 -38.77 22.73
C GLU A 71 -5.55 -38.70 22.24
N ALA A 72 -5.76 -39.12 21.00
CA ALA A 72 -7.09 -39.18 20.41
C ALA A 72 -7.91 -40.32 21.03
N SER A 73 -9.23 -40.27 20.85
CA SER A 73 -10.17 -41.27 21.38
C SER A 73 -9.93 -42.70 20.90
N ASP A 74 -9.17 -42.88 19.82
CA ASP A 74 -8.75 -44.17 19.25
C ASP A 74 -7.33 -44.59 19.70
N GLU A 75 -6.83 -44.01 20.80
CA GLU A 75 -5.50 -44.24 21.40
C GLU A 75 -4.32 -43.83 20.50
N ARG A 76 -4.58 -43.10 19.41
CA ARG A 76 -3.51 -42.56 18.56
C ARG A 76 -2.86 -41.35 19.21
N LYS A 77 -1.54 -41.29 19.07
CA LYS A 77 -0.69 -40.24 19.64
C LYS A 77 -0.47 -39.17 18.59
N ILE A 78 -1.20 -38.06 18.72
CA ILE A 78 -1.27 -36.99 17.72
C ILE A 78 -0.47 -35.80 18.20
N LEU A 79 0.29 -35.20 17.29
CA LEU A 79 0.98 -33.96 17.49
C LEU A 79 0.35 -32.89 16.59
N HIS A 80 0.16 -31.70 17.15
CA HIS A 80 -0.22 -30.52 16.39
C HIS A 80 1.01 -29.66 16.17
N GLY A 81 1.37 -29.41 14.91
CA GLY A 81 2.53 -28.61 14.55
C GLY A 81 2.20 -27.43 13.66
N ARG A 82 2.89 -26.31 13.89
CA ARG A 82 2.96 -25.20 12.94
C ARG A 82 4.00 -25.51 11.87
N VAL A 83 3.62 -25.35 10.62
CA VAL A 83 4.51 -25.58 9.47
C VAL A 83 5.59 -24.52 9.45
N MET A 84 6.80 -24.95 9.15
CA MET A 84 7.95 -24.10 8.86
C MET A 84 8.41 -24.36 7.43
N ILE A 85 8.84 -23.30 6.75
CA ILE A 85 9.42 -23.37 5.42
C ILE A 85 10.84 -22.80 5.44
N GLY A 86 11.70 -23.27 4.54
CA GLY A 86 13.03 -22.69 4.38
C GLY A 86 12.93 -21.22 3.94
N GLY A 87 13.85 -20.38 4.41
CA GLY A 87 13.91 -18.99 3.96
C GLY A 87 14.00 -18.86 2.43
N PHE A 88 14.64 -19.84 1.76
CA PHE A 88 14.73 -19.90 0.30
C PHE A 88 13.42 -20.23 -0.43
N GLU A 89 12.41 -20.72 0.28
CA GLU A 89 11.04 -20.98 -0.22
C GLU A 89 10.12 -19.77 -0.02
N THR A 90 10.64 -18.71 0.61
CA THR A 90 9.95 -17.42 0.69
C THR A 90 10.33 -16.53 -0.49
N VAL A 91 9.78 -15.31 -0.52
CA VAL A 91 10.16 -14.29 -1.50
C VAL A 91 11.66 -13.99 -1.52
N LEU A 92 12.41 -14.29 -0.45
CA LEU A 92 13.87 -14.06 -0.35
C LEU A 92 14.67 -14.92 -1.34
N GLY A 93 14.15 -16.09 -1.74
CA GLY A 93 14.84 -17.02 -2.62
C GLY A 93 16.26 -17.32 -2.17
N ASN A 94 17.21 -17.31 -3.10
CA ASN A 94 18.63 -17.59 -2.80
C ASN A 94 19.33 -16.55 -1.91
N SER A 95 18.65 -15.43 -1.57
CA SER A 95 19.20 -14.41 -0.67
C SER A 95 19.01 -14.77 0.81
N ALA A 96 18.17 -15.76 1.12
CA ALA A 96 18.00 -16.26 2.49
C ALA A 96 19.20 -17.10 2.95
N ASP A 97 19.45 -17.12 4.25
CA ASP A 97 20.42 -18.05 4.85
C ASP A 97 19.89 -19.49 4.68
N LYS A 98 20.77 -20.42 4.31
CA LYS A 98 20.44 -21.84 4.12
C LYS A 98 19.97 -22.52 5.42
N ARG A 99 20.34 -21.96 6.58
CA ARG A 99 19.95 -22.44 7.91
C ARG A 99 18.68 -21.76 8.44
N GLU A 100 18.16 -20.77 7.72
CA GLU A 100 16.98 -20.03 8.14
C GLU A 100 15.70 -20.80 7.83
N LEU A 101 14.88 -20.98 8.86
CA LEU A 101 13.52 -21.46 8.75
C LEU A 101 12.57 -20.33 9.17
N CYS A 102 11.50 -20.15 8.41
CA CYS A 102 10.42 -19.21 8.73
C CYS A 102 9.21 -20.00 9.24
N LEU A 103 8.63 -19.56 10.36
CA LEU A 103 7.35 -20.06 10.81
C LEU A 103 6.25 -19.57 9.84
N THR A 104 5.22 -20.36 9.59
CA THR A 104 4.05 -19.92 8.82
C THR A 104 2.77 -20.00 9.66
N ASN A 105 1.68 -19.49 9.10
CA ASN A 105 0.35 -19.66 9.68
C ASN A 105 -0.29 -21.02 9.33
N ASP A 106 0.39 -21.89 8.57
CA ASP A 106 -0.11 -23.23 8.29
C ASP A 106 0.10 -24.14 9.51
N CYS A 107 -0.90 -24.98 9.78
CA CYS A 107 -0.82 -25.97 10.85
C CYS A 107 -1.25 -27.33 10.30
N ILE A 108 -0.62 -28.37 10.81
CA ILE A 108 -0.97 -29.75 10.49
C ILE A 108 -1.03 -30.58 11.77
N GLU A 109 -1.91 -31.57 11.77
CA GLU A 109 -1.93 -32.64 12.75
C GLU A 109 -1.32 -33.88 12.11
N PHE A 110 -0.45 -34.57 12.83
CA PHE A 110 0.26 -35.74 12.35
C PHE A 110 0.48 -36.74 13.49
N GLU A 111 0.65 -38.01 13.14
CA GLU A 111 0.89 -39.06 14.13
C GLU A 111 2.35 -39.05 14.59
N ALA A 112 2.60 -39.41 15.86
CA ALA A 112 3.96 -39.59 16.38
C ALA A 112 4.77 -40.62 15.56
N SER A 113 4.09 -41.53 14.85
CA SER A 113 4.70 -42.52 13.96
C SER A 113 5.32 -41.90 12.71
N GLU A 114 4.82 -40.75 12.25
CA GLU A 114 5.20 -40.03 11.02
C GLU A 114 6.42 -39.12 11.21
N VAL A 115 6.84 -38.89 12.47
CA VAL A 115 8.04 -38.11 12.80
C VAL A 115 9.30 -38.84 12.33
N ILE A 116 10.08 -38.24 11.44
CA ILE A 116 11.28 -38.84 10.86
C ILE A 116 12.50 -38.55 11.74
N GLU A 117 12.70 -37.27 12.07
CA GLU A 117 13.87 -36.78 12.80
C GLU A 117 13.54 -35.51 13.59
N LEU A 118 14.33 -35.31 14.66
CA LEU A 118 14.31 -34.09 15.47
C LEU A 118 15.36 -33.11 14.91
N LEU A 119 14.94 -31.88 14.65
CA LEU A 119 15.81 -30.81 14.18
C LEU A 119 16.17 -29.87 15.31
N VAL A 120 17.42 -29.41 15.33
CA VAL A 120 17.88 -28.41 16.30
C VAL A 120 17.54 -27.03 15.75
N LEU A 121 16.60 -26.33 16.39
CA LEU A 121 16.21 -24.96 16.04
C LEU A 121 16.53 -24.01 17.19
N LYS A 122 17.18 -22.89 16.87
CA LYS A 122 17.33 -21.73 17.77
C LYS A 122 16.36 -20.61 17.35
N ILE A 123 15.47 -20.21 18.25
CA ILE A 123 14.69 -18.98 18.06
C ILE A 123 15.61 -17.78 18.35
N LYS A 124 15.83 -16.94 17.34
CA LYS A 124 16.66 -15.73 17.49
C LYS A 124 15.78 -14.57 17.94
N GLN A 125 16.07 -14.04 19.11
CA GLN A 125 15.56 -12.75 19.56
C GLN A 125 16.74 -11.77 19.59
N THR A 126 16.68 -10.73 18.77
CA THR A 126 17.68 -9.68 18.73
C THR A 126 17.24 -8.51 19.61
N PRO A 127 18.06 -8.08 20.59
CA PRO A 127 17.87 -6.82 21.28
C PRO A 127 17.70 -5.68 20.27
N TRP A 128 16.65 -4.88 20.45
CA TRP A 128 16.35 -3.77 19.55
C TRP A 128 16.97 -2.46 20.04
N GLY A 129 17.51 -1.68 19.10
CA GLY A 129 17.94 -0.30 19.30
C GLY A 129 19.32 -0.04 18.74
N TYR A 130 19.62 1.24 18.49
CA TYR A 130 20.91 1.65 17.93
C TYR A 130 22.09 1.32 18.87
N LEU A 131 21.88 1.21 20.18
CA LEU A 131 22.95 0.83 21.12
C LEU A 131 23.35 -0.65 21.01
N SER A 132 22.43 -1.51 20.55
CA SER A 132 22.65 -2.96 20.51
C SER A 132 23.11 -3.46 19.15
N HIS A 133 23.19 -2.61 18.12
CA HIS A 133 23.46 -3.07 16.75
C HIS A 133 24.85 -3.72 16.60
N LYS A 134 25.91 -3.13 17.18
CA LYS A 134 27.27 -3.69 17.11
C LYS A 134 27.37 -5.07 17.79
N ASP A 135 26.83 -5.17 19.01
CA ASP A 135 26.76 -6.44 19.74
C ASP A 135 25.97 -7.51 18.95
N ASN A 136 24.88 -7.10 18.29
CA ASN A 136 24.10 -8.01 17.45
C ASN A 136 24.92 -8.51 16.25
N GLU A 137 25.65 -7.64 15.56
CA GLU A 137 26.50 -8.02 14.44
C GLU A 137 27.62 -8.99 14.84
N ASP A 138 28.28 -8.72 15.97
CA ASP A 138 29.34 -9.60 16.50
C ASP A 138 28.78 -10.97 16.90
N ASN A 139 27.60 -10.99 17.52
CA ASN A 139 26.90 -12.24 17.85
C ASN A 139 26.49 -13.02 16.59
N GLU A 140 26.03 -12.34 15.53
CA GLU A 140 25.70 -13.00 14.26
C GLU A 140 26.94 -13.52 13.54
N ARG A 141 28.06 -12.79 13.58
CA ARG A 141 29.35 -13.25 13.06
C ARG A 141 29.83 -14.51 13.79
N ALA A 142 29.82 -14.49 15.12
CA ALA A 142 30.19 -15.64 15.94
C ALA A 142 29.26 -16.86 15.71
N ASP A 143 27.96 -16.63 15.49
CA ASP A 143 26.99 -17.68 15.14
C ASP A 143 27.29 -18.30 13.76
N ARG A 144 27.67 -17.48 12.76
CA ARG A 144 28.08 -17.95 11.44
C ARG A 144 29.35 -18.79 11.50
N GLU A 145 30.39 -18.30 12.19
CA GLU A 145 31.66 -19.01 12.37
C GLU A 145 31.47 -20.35 13.08
N ARG A 146 30.69 -20.37 14.17
CA ARG A 146 30.33 -21.60 14.89
C ARG A 146 29.62 -22.60 13.98
N ALA A 147 28.69 -22.13 13.14
CA ALA A 147 27.96 -23.01 12.24
C ALA A 147 28.85 -23.62 11.15
N GLU A 148 29.80 -22.84 10.62
CA GLU A 148 30.80 -23.33 9.66
C GLU A 148 31.74 -24.36 10.30
N GLU A 149 32.21 -24.10 11.52
CA GLU A 149 33.05 -25.04 12.26
C GLU A 149 32.32 -26.38 12.52
N ARG A 150 31.05 -26.32 12.95
CA ARG A 150 30.20 -27.51 13.13
C ARG A 150 30.02 -28.29 11.83
N LYS A 151 29.84 -27.58 10.72
CA LYS A 151 29.72 -28.18 9.38
C LYS A 151 31.02 -28.88 8.97
N MET A 152 32.18 -28.27 9.22
CA MET A 152 33.48 -28.91 8.96
C MET A 152 33.69 -30.17 9.82
N LYS A 153 33.20 -30.15 11.07
CA LYS A 153 33.23 -31.29 11.99
C LYS A 153 32.17 -32.37 11.68
N GLY A 154 31.34 -32.20 10.67
CA GLY A 154 30.28 -33.15 10.30
C GLY A 154 29.15 -33.28 11.33
N LEU A 155 28.99 -32.27 12.19
CA LEU A 155 27.92 -32.24 13.20
C LEU A 155 26.57 -31.87 12.56
N THR A 156 25.49 -32.13 13.30
CA THR A 156 24.13 -31.77 12.88
C THR A 156 24.00 -30.25 12.67
N THR A 157 23.35 -29.88 11.57
CA THR A 157 23.04 -28.49 11.23
C THR A 157 22.11 -27.89 12.26
N GLU A 158 22.52 -26.76 12.84
CA GLU A 158 21.68 -25.94 13.70
C GLU A 158 20.92 -24.93 12.84
N TYR A 159 19.60 -25.08 12.79
CA TYR A 159 18.69 -24.14 12.13
C TYR A 159 18.35 -22.99 13.07
N PHE A 160 17.90 -21.88 12.51
CA PHE A 160 17.36 -20.78 13.30
C PHE A 160 16.09 -20.22 12.68
N CYS A 161 15.25 -19.61 13.52
CA CYS A 161 14.04 -18.92 13.11
C CYS A 161 14.01 -17.53 13.75
N ARG A 162 13.75 -16.50 12.93
CA ARG A 162 13.65 -15.10 13.38
C ARG A 162 12.27 -14.47 13.13
N SER A 163 11.52 -15.00 12.16
CA SER A 163 10.31 -14.34 11.66
C SER A 163 9.18 -15.31 11.33
N LEU A 164 7.96 -14.81 11.46
CA LEU A 164 6.73 -15.42 10.93
C LEU A 164 6.49 -14.90 9.51
N TYR A 165 6.53 -15.78 8.52
CA TYR A 165 6.24 -15.42 7.13
C TYR A 165 4.75 -15.62 6.81
N CYS A 166 4.12 -14.57 6.28
CA CYS A 166 2.73 -14.58 5.86
C CYS A 166 2.65 -14.22 4.36
N PRO A 167 2.61 -15.23 3.45
CA PRO A 167 2.61 -15.00 2.02
C PRO A 167 1.37 -14.22 1.54
N GLU A 168 0.21 -14.46 2.15
CA GLU A 168 -1.05 -13.77 1.83
C GLU A 168 -1.01 -12.28 2.15
N LYS A 169 -0.22 -11.88 3.14
CA LYS A 169 0.00 -10.47 3.52
C LYS A 169 1.26 -9.87 2.92
N GLY A 170 2.08 -10.66 2.23
CA GLY A 170 3.37 -10.22 1.67
C GLY A 170 4.28 -9.64 2.75
N ALA A 171 4.36 -10.34 3.89
CA ALA A 171 4.97 -9.81 5.10
C ALA A 171 5.74 -10.85 5.92
N PHE A 172 6.74 -10.36 6.64
CA PHE A 172 7.49 -11.04 7.69
C PHE A 172 7.22 -10.30 9.00
N PHE A 173 6.65 -10.99 9.97
CA PHE A 173 6.34 -10.47 11.29
C PHE A 173 7.32 -10.98 12.33
N SER A 174 7.45 -10.24 13.44
CA SER A 174 8.22 -10.68 14.60
C SER A 174 7.55 -11.90 15.25
N LEU A 175 8.36 -12.82 15.77
CA LEU A 175 7.83 -14.00 16.47
C LEU A 175 7.22 -13.61 17.82
N GLN A 176 5.97 -13.99 18.04
CA GLN A 176 5.31 -13.87 19.34
C GLN A 176 5.63 -15.09 20.20
N THR A 177 6.85 -15.16 20.74
CA THR A 177 7.33 -16.35 21.48
C THR A 177 6.51 -16.70 22.72
N GLY A 178 5.86 -15.72 23.35
CA GLY A 178 4.94 -15.96 24.48
C GLY A 178 3.63 -16.67 24.10
N LEU A 179 3.36 -16.85 22.80
CA LEU A 179 2.16 -17.51 22.26
C LEU A 179 2.51 -18.78 21.47
N MET A 180 3.71 -19.33 21.68
CA MET A 180 4.23 -20.50 20.96
C MET A 180 4.53 -21.63 21.93
N GLY A 181 4.14 -22.86 21.58
CA GLY A 181 4.54 -24.07 22.32
C GLY A 181 4.03 -24.08 23.76
N LEU A 182 2.82 -23.57 24.01
CA LEU A 182 2.27 -23.48 25.36
C LEU A 182 1.76 -24.82 25.91
N GLY A 183 1.64 -25.85 25.08
CA GLY A 183 1.13 -27.17 25.51
C GLY A 183 -0.34 -27.21 25.89
N SER A 184 -1.05 -26.08 25.80
CA SER A 184 -2.39 -25.90 26.34
C SER A 184 -3.52 -26.45 25.45
N GLY A 185 -3.19 -27.18 24.38
CA GLY A 185 -4.15 -27.62 23.35
C GLY A 185 -4.72 -26.47 22.51
N TYR A 186 -4.15 -25.27 22.61
CA TYR A 186 -4.57 -24.07 21.88
C TYR A 186 -3.44 -23.61 20.96
N CYS A 187 -3.73 -23.47 19.67
CA CYS A 187 -2.83 -22.89 18.68
C CYS A 187 -3.38 -21.56 18.18
N HIS A 188 -2.62 -20.48 18.37
CA HIS A 188 -3.01 -19.13 17.95
C HIS A 188 -3.26 -19.07 16.43
N SER A 189 -2.45 -19.77 15.64
CA SER A 189 -2.59 -19.82 14.18
C SER A 189 -3.90 -20.49 13.74
N CYS A 190 -4.27 -21.61 14.37
CA CYS A 190 -5.55 -22.27 14.15
C CYS A 190 -6.74 -21.40 14.54
N ASN A 191 -6.63 -20.59 15.60
CA ASN A 191 -7.70 -19.66 15.96
C ASN A 191 -7.79 -18.48 14.99
N GLY A 192 -6.64 -17.96 14.53
CA GLY A 192 -6.58 -16.96 13.45
C GLY A 192 -7.27 -17.46 12.18
N ARG A 193 -6.98 -18.69 11.75
CA ARG A 193 -7.70 -19.32 10.62
C ARG A 193 -9.18 -19.54 10.91
N LYS A 194 -9.54 -20.06 12.09
CA LYS A 194 -10.94 -20.21 12.48
C LYS A 194 -11.67 -18.86 12.55
N SER A 195 -11.01 -17.74 12.83
CA SER A 195 -11.64 -16.41 12.75
C SER A 195 -11.85 -15.93 11.31
N HIS A 196 -11.03 -16.41 10.36
CA HIS A 196 -11.18 -16.18 8.93
C HIS A 196 -12.14 -17.20 8.25
N GLU A 197 -12.28 -18.42 8.78
CA GLU A 197 -13.07 -19.52 8.19
C GLU A 197 -14.39 -19.82 8.91
N LYS A 198 -14.49 -19.63 10.24
CA LYS A 198 -15.75 -19.82 10.98
C LYS A 198 -16.57 -18.54 10.98
N ASN A 199 -17.67 -18.63 10.24
CA ASN A 199 -18.78 -17.67 10.19
C ASN A 199 -18.49 -16.38 9.44
N ASP A 200 -18.01 -16.53 8.22
CA ASP A 200 -17.95 -15.45 7.23
C ASP A 200 -19.36 -14.88 6.91
N PHE A 201 -20.41 -15.61 7.27
CA PHE A 201 -21.79 -15.16 7.18
C PHE A 201 -22.67 -15.75 8.29
N THR A 202 -23.37 -14.90 9.05
CA THR A 202 -24.43 -15.32 9.98
C THR A 202 -25.61 -14.37 9.89
N VAL A 203 -26.83 -14.91 9.93
CA VAL A 203 -28.05 -14.10 10.00
C VAL A 203 -28.60 -14.15 11.42
N CYS A 204 -28.96 -12.99 11.98
CA CYS A 204 -29.59 -12.93 13.29
C CYS A 204 -30.95 -13.65 13.24
N THR A 205 -31.29 -14.40 14.30
CA THR A 205 -32.58 -15.10 14.43
C THR A 205 -33.79 -14.18 14.33
N SER A 206 -33.63 -12.88 14.63
CA SER A 206 -34.67 -11.86 14.47
C SER A 206 -34.82 -11.30 13.04
N MET A 207 -33.94 -11.72 12.11
CA MET A 207 -33.81 -11.19 10.74
C MET A 207 -33.59 -9.66 10.64
N LYS A 208 -33.23 -9.00 11.75
CA LYS A 208 -32.96 -7.55 11.80
C LYS A 208 -31.53 -7.16 11.42
N SER A 209 -30.63 -8.15 11.35
CA SER A 209 -29.23 -7.94 11.03
C SER A 209 -28.59 -9.22 10.50
N PHE A 210 -27.48 -9.06 9.78
CA PHE A 210 -26.59 -10.14 9.39
C PHE A 210 -25.14 -9.71 9.58
N THR A 211 -24.24 -10.65 9.81
CA THR A 211 -22.80 -10.42 9.83
C THR A 211 -22.21 -11.04 8.58
N TYR A 212 -21.45 -10.27 7.80
CA TYR A 212 -20.76 -10.76 6.61
C TYR A 212 -19.32 -10.23 6.59
N ARG A 213 -18.33 -11.12 6.41
CA ARG A 213 -16.89 -10.80 6.45
C ARG A 213 -16.46 -10.04 7.72
N GLY A 214 -16.99 -10.47 8.88
CA GLY A 214 -16.72 -9.85 10.17
C GLY A 214 -17.40 -8.49 10.42
N ILE A 215 -18.17 -7.95 9.46
CA ILE A 215 -18.91 -6.69 9.62
C ILE A 215 -20.38 -6.99 9.89
N GLN A 216 -20.94 -6.41 10.95
CA GLN A 216 -22.36 -6.48 11.26
C GLN A 216 -23.15 -5.39 10.52
N TYR A 217 -24.20 -5.81 9.83
CA TYR A 217 -25.11 -4.98 9.05
C TYR A 217 -26.52 -5.05 9.63
N ASN A 218 -27.10 -3.91 9.96
CA ASN A 218 -28.44 -3.77 10.51
C ASN A 218 -29.39 -3.13 9.50
N ILE A 219 -30.69 -3.40 9.62
CA ILE A 219 -31.71 -2.69 8.84
C ILE A 219 -31.53 -1.18 9.04
N GLN A 220 -31.68 -0.41 7.95
CA GLN A 220 -31.37 1.03 7.82
C GLN A 220 -29.89 1.41 7.68
N ASP A 221 -28.95 0.46 7.77
CA ASP A 221 -27.56 0.75 7.43
C ASP A 221 -27.40 1.03 5.93
N PHE A 222 -26.41 1.86 5.58
CA PHE A 222 -26.02 2.11 4.20
C PHE A 222 -24.84 1.21 3.80
N LEU A 223 -24.90 0.67 2.58
CA LEU A 223 -24.05 -0.41 2.10
C LEU A 223 -23.50 -0.10 0.70
N TYR A 224 -22.34 -0.66 0.37
CA TYR A 224 -21.79 -0.69 -0.98
C TYR A 224 -22.09 -2.00 -1.70
N PHE A 225 -22.42 -1.89 -2.98
CA PHE A 225 -22.55 -3.02 -3.90
C PHE A 225 -21.70 -2.81 -5.15
N SER A 226 -21.20 -3.91 -5.72
CA SER A 226 -20.61 -3.89 -7.07
C SER A 226 -21.72 -3.63 -8.11
N SER A 227 -21.48 -2.74 -9.06
CA SER A 227 -22.44 -2.42 -10.14
C SER A 227 -22.77 -3.62 -11.03
N GLN A 228 -21.89 -4.63 -11.07
CA GLN A 228 -22.06 -5.85 -11.87
C GLN A 228 -23.35 -6.62 -11.52
N TYR A 229 -23.76 -6.63 -10.25
CA TYR A 229 -24.93 -7.38 -9.78
C TYR A 229 -26.27 -6.70 -10.10
N LEU A 230 -26.24 -5.46 -10.58
CA LEU A 230 -27.45 -4.71 -10.96
C LEU A 230 -27.76 -4.80 -12.45
N MET A 231 -26.72 -5.02 -13.26
CA MET A 231 -26.84 -5.14 -14.72
C MET A 231 -27.45 -6.48 -15.16
N GLU A 232 -27.35 -7.53 -14.33
CA GLU A 232 -27.83 -8.88 -14.66
C GLU A 232 -29.37 -9.05 -14.52
N ASN A 233 -30.07 -8.14 -13.84
CA ASN A 233 -31.51 -8.23 -13.60
C ASN A 233 -32.40 -7.52 -14.65
N HIS A 234 -31.81 -6.81 -15.62
CA HIS A 234 -32.57 -6.20 -16.71
C HIS A 234 -32.49 -7.06 -17.98
N GLU A 235 -33.37 -8.06 -18.09
CA GLU A 235 -33.67 -8.67 -19.39
C GLU A 235 -34.17 -7.60 -20.37
N GLY A 236 -33.51 -7.49 -21.53
CA GLY A 236 -34.15 -6.96 -22.74
C GLY A 236 -33.71 -5.59 -23.29
N LYS A 237 -32.81 -4.82 -22.66
CA LYS A 237 -32.24 -3.60 -23.27
C LYS A 237 -30.72 -3.61 -23.26
N LYS A 238 -30.14 -4.47 -24.11
CA LYS A 238 -28.74 -4.29 -24.57
C LYS A 238 -28.70 -3.05 -25.46
N SER A 239 -28.42 -1.87 -24.88
CA SER A 239 -27.86 -0.79 -25.69
C SER A 239 -26.45 -1.21 -26.09
N VAL A 240 -26.29 -1.45 -27.39
CA VAL A 240 -25.03 -1.75 -28.06
C VAL A 240 -24.01 -0.65 -27.76
N VAL A 241 -23.13 -0.89 -26.79
CA VAL A 241 -21.78 -0.31 -26.77
C VAL A 241 -20.81 -1.47 -26.51
N ASN A 242 -19.92 -1.65 -27.48
CA ASN A 242 -19.11 -2.84 -27.68
C ASN A 242 -18.26 -3.27 -26.49
N SER A 243 -18.10 -4.59 -26.46
CA SER A 243 -17.23 -5.47 -25.72
C SER A 243 -15.74 -5.09 -25.64
N LEU A 244 -15.11 -5.65 -24.59
CA LEU A 244 -13.68 -5.64 -24.20
C LEU A 244 -13.21 -4.41 -23.41
N HIS A 245 -13.00 -4.64 -22.10
CA HIS A 245 -12.63 -3.70 -21.03
C HIS A 245 -13.82 -2.99 -20.36
N HIS A 246 -14.51 -3.69 -19.44
CA HIS A 246 -15.39 -3.03 -18.46
C HIS A 246 -14.56 -1.97 -17.70
N LYS A 247 -14.94 -0.69 -17.86
CA LYS A 247 -14.36 0.42 -17.10
C LYS A 247 -14.72 0.19 -15.62
N PRO A 248 -13.76 0.24 -14.69
CA PRO A 248 -14.08 0.22 -13.26
C PRO A 248 -15.06 1.34 -12.89
N GLU A 249 -16.16 0.98 -12.26
CA GLU A 249 -17.22 1.89 -11.81
C GLU A 249 -17.20 2.08 -10.29
N ALA A 250 -17.84 3.16 -9.81
CA ALA A 250 -18.04 3.33 -8.38
C ALA A 250 -19.03 2.29 -7.84
N TYR A 251 -18.91 1.92 -6.57
CA TYR A 251 -19.89 1.08 -5.90
C TYR A 251 -21.24 1.79 -5.84
N VAL A 252 -22.31 1.03 -6.04
CA VAL A 252 -23.66 1.52 -5.84
C VAL A 252 -23.92 1.65 -4.34
N VAL A 253 -24.50 2.78 -3.94
CA VAL A 253 -24.86 3.07 -2.55
C VAL A 253 -26.31 2.69 -2.38
N CYS A 254 -26.60 1.81 -1.42
CA CYS A 254 -27.97 1.47 -1.09
C CYS A 254 -28.20 1.49 0.42
N ARG A 255 -29.46 1.63 0.82
CA ARG A 255 -29.92 1.52 2.20
C ARG A 255 -30.62 0.18 2.40
N LEU A 256 -30.23 -0.57 3.43
CA LEU A 256 -30.83 -1.86 3.74
C LEU A 256 -32.25 -1.69 4.30
N LEU A 257 -33.23 -2.35 3.69
CA LEU A 257 -34.63 -2.31 4.11
C LEU A 257 -35.07 -3.61 4.79
N GLU A 258 -34.75 -4.76 4.20
CA GLU A 258 -35.23 -6.07 4.64
C GLU A 258 -34.21 -7.18 4.31
N VAL A 259 -34.17 -8.24 5.13
CA VAL A 259 -33.38 -9.45 4.90
C VAL A 259 -34.33 -10.63 4.67
N GLU A 260 -34.28 -11.22 3.48
CA GLU A 260 -35.12 -12.34 3.07
C GLU A 260 -34.34 -13.66 3.15
N VAL A 261 -34.81 -14.58 3.99
CA VAL A 261 -34.24 -15.93 4.11
C VAL A 261 -35.26 -16.95 3.60
N SER A 262 -34.97 -17.60 2.47
CA SER A 262 -35.72 -18.77 2.03
C SER A 262 -35.34 -19.98 2.90
N CYS A 263 -36.27 -20.49 3.72
CA CYS A 263 -36.11 -21.60 4.67
C CYS A 263 -35.22 -22.76 4.14
N SER A 264 -34.14 -23.16 4.84
CA SER A 264 -34.15 -24.01 6.04
C SER A 264 -32.91 -23.75 6.93
N LEU A 265 -33.13 -23.70 8.24
CA LEU A 265 -32.25 -23.18 9.30
C LEU A 265 -31.00 -24.04 9.64
N LYS A 266 -30.30 -24.64 8.67
CA LYS A 266 -29.08 -25.42 9.00
C LYS A 266 -27.78 -25.04 8.28
N GLN A 267 -27.81 -24.24 7.22
CA GLN A 267 -26.61 -23.58 6.66
C GLN A 267 -27.05 -22.47 5.70
N SER A 268 -27.18 -21.23 6.21
CA SER A 268 -27.48 -20.07 5.38
C SER A 268 -26.22 -19.66 4.62
N ASN A 269 -26.25 -19.70 3.29
CA ASN A 269 -25.14 -19.26 2.44
C ASN A 269 -25.34 -17.80 2.00
N PRO A 270 -24.26 -17.01 1.84
CA PRO A 270 -24.37 -15.61 1.43
C PRO A 270 -24.91 -15.42 0.00
N GLU A 271 -24.89 -16.46 -0.84
CA GLU A 271 -25.47 -16.43 -2.18
C GLU A 271 -27.00 -16.65 -2.18
N SER A 272 -27.52 -17.44 -1.22
CA SER A 272 -28.94 -17.79 -1.15
C SER A 272 -29.77 -16.77 -0.37
N VAL A 273 -29.16 -16.06 0.59
CA VAL A 273 -29.84 -14.99 1.32
C VAL A 273 -29.91 -13.73 0.47
N LYS A 274 -31.13 -13.24 0.27
CA LYS A 274 -31.42 -12.02 -0.49
C LYS A 274 -31.74 -10.88 0.46
N ILE A 275 -31.43 -9.66 0.06
CA ILE A 275 -31.74 -8.44 0.80
C ILE A 275 -32.47 -7.46 -0.12
N LYS A 276 -33.50 -6.81 0.41
CA LYS A 276 -34.14 -5.67 -0.25
C LYS A 276 -33.41 -4.39 0.15
N VAL A 277 -32.99 -3.63 -0.85
CA VAL A 277 -32.24 -2.41 -0.66
C VAL A 277 -32.85 -1.27 -1.46
N GLN A 278 -32.82 -0.06 -0.89
CA GLN A 278 -33.18 1.17 -1.59
C GLN A 278 -31.94 1.76 -2.24
N ARG A 279 -31.96 1.96 -3.56
CA ARG A 279 -30.83 2.50 -4.31
C ARG A 279 -30.74 4.02 -4.18
N PHE A 280 -29.51 4.51 -4.04
CA PHE A 280 -29.16 5.92 -4.21
C PHE A 280 -28.40 6.09 -5.52
N PHE A 281 -28.81 7.08 -6.32
CA PHE A 281 -28.14 7.41 -7.57
C PHE A 281 -26.98 8.36 -7.32
N ARG A 282 -25.94 8.26 -8.14
CA ARG A 282 -24.81 9.19 -8.11
C ARG A 282 -24.90 10.17 -9.28
N PRO A 283 -24.24 11.34 -9.20
CA PRO A 283 -24.16 12.26 -10.34
C PRO A 283 -23.65 11.60 -11.63
N GLU A 284 -22.69 10.67 -11.53
CA GLU A 284 -22.16 9.89 -12.65
C GLU A 284 -23.15 8.86 -13.24
N ASP A 285 -24.17 8.45 -12.51
CA ASP A 285 -25.23 7.58 -13.04
C ASP A 285 -26.16 8.34 -14.00
N ILE A 286 -26.20 9.68 -13.90
CA ILE A 286 -27.02 10.55 -14.74
C ILE A 286 -26.22 10.99 -15.98
N SER A 287 -25.07 11.66 -15.77
CA SER A 287 -24.20 12.09 -16.88
C SER A 287 -22.78 12.44 -16.43
N ALA A 288 -21.82 12.36 -17.36
CA ALA A 288 -20.45 12.82 -17.11
C ALA A 288 -20.36 14.32 -16.77
N GLN A 289 -21.27 15.13 -17.32
CA GLN A 289 -21.33 16.57 -17.03
C GLN A 289 -21.78 16.83 -15.59
N ASN A 290 -22.77 16.08 -15.09
CA ASN A 290 -23.21 16.18 -13.70
C ASN A 290 -22.09 15.72 -12.75
N ALA A 291 -21.43 14.61 -13.07
CA ALA A 291 -20.27 14.13 -12.31
C ALA A 291 -19.14 15.17 -12.23
N TYR A 292 -18.94 15.97 -13.29
CA TYR A 292 -17.89 16.99 -13.33
C TYR A 292 -18.17 18.18 -12.41
N VAL A 293 -19.44 18.59 -12.25
CA VAL A 293 -19.80 19.79 -11.45
C VAL A 293 -20.14 19.48 -9.99
N SER A 294 -20.65 18.27 -9.73
CA SER A 294 -21.05 17.81 -8.40
C SER A 294 -19.88 17.43 -7.50
N ASP A 295 -20.16 17.34 -6.20
CA ASP A 295 -19.21 16.76 -5.25
C ASP A 295 -19.14 15.24 -5.44
N ILE A 296 -17.96 14.65 -5.25
CA ILE A 296 -17.78 13.20 -5.39
C ILE A 296 -18.43 12.40 -4.24
N GLN A 297 -18.76 13.06 -3.13
CA GLN A 297 -19.48 12.51 -1.98
C GLN A 297 -21.01 12.76 -2.06
N GLU A 298 -21.51 13.36 -3.15
CA GLU A 298 -22.93 13.60 -3.35
C GLU A 298 -23.65 12.34 -3.86
N VAL A 299 -24.81 12.06 -3.27
CA VAL A 299 -25.74 11.01 -3.73
C VAL A 299 -27.17 11.54 -3.74
N TYR A 300 -28.02 10.91 -4.55
CA TYR A 300 -29.42 11.26 -4.73
C TYR A 300 -30.32 10.15 -4.22
N TYR A 301 -31.29 10.53 -3.40
CA TYR A 301 -32.31 9.61 -2.91
C TYR A 301 -33.20 9.15 -4.07
N SER A 302 -33.61 7.88 -4.08
CA SER A 302 -34.59 7.37 -5.03
C SER A 302 -35.59 6.44 -4.36
N LYS A 303 -36.76 6.28 -4.98
CA LYS A 303 -37.78 5.30 -4.56
C LYS A 303 -37.52 3.91 -5.13
N SER A 304 -36.46 3.74 -5.94
CA SER A 304 -36.10 2.44 -6.52
C SER A 304 -35.64 1.45 -5.44
N ILE A 305 -36.29 0.29 -5.41
CA ILE A 305 -35.99 -0.82 -4.50
C ILE A 305 -35.52 -2.00 -5.35
N GLU A 306 -34.39 -2.57 -4.99
CA GLU A 306 -33.76 -3.69 -5.69
C GLU A 306 -33.53 -4.85 -4.70
N THR A 307 -33.64 -6.09 -5.20
CA THR A 307 -33.37 -7.30 -4.40
C THR A 307 -32.05 -7.91 -4.85
N ILE A 308 -31.08 -8.01 -3.93
CA ILE A 308 -29.69 -8.39 -4.24
C ILE A 308 -29.23 -9.49 -3.27
N PRO A 309 -28.39 -10.46 -3.68
CA PRO A 309 -27.81 -11.44 -2.75
C PRO A 309 -26.77 -10.79 -1.81
N VAL A 310 -26.62 -11.34 -0.60
CA VAL A 310 -25.65 -10.80 0.40
C VAL A 310 -24.20 -10.85 -0.10
N MET A 311 -23.84 -11.83 -0.92
CA MET A 311 -22.50 -11.93 -1.52
C MET A 311 -22.05 -10.68 -2.30
N ALA A 312 -23.01 -9.87 -2.77
CA ALA A 312 -22.74 -8.65 -3.52
C ALA A 312 -22.30 -7.47 -2.62
N VAL A 313 -22.55 -7.54 -1.31
CA VAL A 313 -22.18 -6.51 -0.33
C VAL A 313 -20.65 -6.40 -0.27
N LYS A 314 -20.13 -5.19 -0.49
CA LYS A 314 -18.68 -4.90 -0.45
C LYS A 314 -18.23 -4.24 0.84
N GLY A 315 -19.13 -3.56 1.55
CA GLY A 315 -18.81 -2.89 2.80
C GLY A 315 -19.93 -1.97 3.26
N LYS A 316 -19.69 -1.31 4.39
CA LYS A 316 -20.62 -0.34 4.99
C LYS A 316 -20.21 1.09 4.60
N CYS A 317 -21.20 1.96 4.46
CA CYS A 317 -20.99 3.39 4.29
C CYS A 317 -21.99 4.19 5.13
N GLU A 318 -21.88 5.51 5.07
CA GLU A 318 -22.76 6.43 5.77
C GLU A 318 -23.32 7.47 4.79
N VAL A 319 -24.63 7.76 4.87
CA VAL A 319 -25.27 8.82 4.10
C VAL A 319 -25.98 9.77 5.05
N ARG A 320 -25.61 11.05 5.02
CA ARG A 320 -26.21 12.10 5.87
C ARG A 320 -26.96 13.14 5.03
N LYS A 321 -27.78 13.96 5.68
CA LYS A 321 -28.25 15.21 5.05
C LYS A 321 -27.08 16.17 4.91
N LYS A 322 -27.10 17.02 3.88
CA LYS A 322 -26.04 18.03 3.65
C LYS A 322 -25.82 18.96 4.85
N GLU A 323 -26.89 19.34 5.55
CA GLU A 323 -26.84 20.18 6.75
C GLU A 323 -26.13 19.50 7.94
N ASP A 324 -26.22 18.17 8.01
CA ASP A 324 -25.60 17.34 9.04
C ASP A 324 -24.22 16.80 8.61
N PHE A 325 -23.76 17.17 7.41
CA PHE A 325 -22.51 16.68 6.84
C PHE A 325 -21.39 17.68 7.11
N GLU A 326 -20.50 17.29 8.01
CA GLU A 326 -19.27 18.03 8.28
C GLU A 326 -18.28 17.80 7.13
N PHE A 327 -18.03 18.84 6.35
CA PHE A 327 -16.96 18.81 5.36
C PHE A 327 -15.62 18.81 6.11
N MET A 328 -14.92 17.69 6.05
CA MET A 328 -13.59 17.58 6.64
C MET A 328 -12.62 18.54 5.91
N ASP A 329 -11.84 19.30 6.68
CA ASP A 329 -10.73 20.12 6.17
C ASP A 329 -9.56 19.30 5.60
N SER A 330 -9.67 17.97 5.62
CA SER A 330 -8.70 17.05 5.04
C SER A 330 -8.56 17.29 3.52
N PRO A 331 -7.32 17.41 3.00
CA PRO A 331 -7.08 17.60 1.58
C PRO A 331 -7.55 16.41 0.71
N TYR A 332 -7.69 15.21 1.29
CA TYR A 332 -7.99 13.97 0.57
C TYR A 332 -9.15 13.21 1.22
N ILE A 333 -9.89 12.42 0.43
CA ILE A 333 -10.99 11.57 0.93
C ILE A 333 -10.43 10.25 1.41
N TYR A 334 -10.85 9.87 2.62
CA TYR A 334 -10.58 8.56 3.20
C TYR A 334 -11.80 8.01 3.96
N GLU A 335 -12.92 8.73 4.00
CA GLU A 335 -14.13 8.32 4.71
C GLU A 335 -15.17 7.75 3.74
N HIS A 336 -15.82 6.66 4.14
CA HIS A 336 -16.94 6.07 3.43
C HIS A 336 -18.26 6.80 3.75
N ALA A 337 -18.24 8.13 3.61
CA ALA A 337 -19.34 9.01 3.95
C ALA A 337 -19.79 9.84 2.74
N PHE A 338 -21.11 9.94 2.58
CA PHE A 338 -21.80 10.68 1.53
C PHE A 338 -22.83 11.63 2.13
N PHE A 339 -23.23 12.61 1.34
CA PHE A 339 -24.36 13.48 1.67
C PHE A 339 -25.42 13.43 0.57
N CYS A 340 -26.67 13.64 0.99
CA CYS A 340 -27.82 13.69 0.12
C CYS A 340 -28.58 15.00 0.32
N GLN A 341 -28.82 15.72 -0.77
CA GLN A 341 -29.63 16.94 -0.80
C GLN A 341 -30.86 16.80 -1.71
N PHE A 342 -30.80 15.93 -2.72
CA PHE A 342 -31.82 15.83 -3.76
C PHE A 342 -32.40 14.43 -3.88
N VAL A 343 -33.61 14.36 -4.41
CA VAL A 343 -34.29 13.14 -4.89
C VAL A 343 -34.12 13.11 -6.40
N TYR A 344 -33.74 11.95 -6.93
CA TYR A 344 -33.68 11.72 -8.37
C TYR A 344 -34.84 10.80 -8.79
N ASP A 345 -35.63 11.28 -9.75
CA ASP A 345 -36.65 10.49 -10.43
C ASP A 345 -36.08 9.96 -11.76
N PRO A 346 -35.81 8.64 -11.86
CA PRO A 346 -35.24 8.06 -13.07
C PRO A 346 -36.20 8.07 -14.27
N GLU A 347 -37.52 8.14 -14.05
CA GLU A 347 -38.51 8.14 -15.14
C GLU A 347 -38.58 9.51 -15.82
N ASN A 348 -38.57 10.58 -15.03
CA ASN A 348 -38.65 11.96 -15.51
C ASN A 348 -37.27 12.63 -15.69
N GLN A 349 -36.19 11.96 -15.28
CA GLN A 349 -34.81 12.49 -15.25
C GLN A 349 -34.70 13.85 -14.54
N SER A 350 -35.50 14.05 -13.49
CA SER A 350 -35.58 15.31 -12.74
C SER A 350 -34.96 15.18 -11.34
N LEU A 351 -34.48 16.31 -10.82
CA LEU A 351 -33.96 16.44 -9.46
C LEU A 351 -34.88 17.36 -8.64
N GLU A 352 -35.35 16.84 -7.51
CA GLU A 352 -36.20 17.57 -6.55
C GLU A 352 -35.49 17.70 -5.20
N LEU A 353 -35.84 18.69 -4.39
CA LEU A 353 -35.25 18.86 -3.06
C LEU A 353 -35.70 17.72 -2.13
N LEU A 354 -34.79 17.17 -1.32
CA LEU A 354 -35.09 16.10 -0.37
C LEU A 354 -36.17 16.55 0.64
N PRO A 355 -37.32 15.85 0.73
CA PRO A 355 -38.34 16.17 1.72
C PRO A 355 -37.85 16.03 3.16
N SER A 356 -38.27 16.94 4.04
CA SER A 356 -37.83 17.01 5.45
C SER A 356 -38.13 15.74 6.25
N HIS A 357 -39.20 15.00 5.90
CA HIS A 357 -39.64 13.78 6.57
C HIS A 357 -38.73 12.56 6.33
N ILE A 358 -37.85 12.61 5.32
CA ILE A 358 -36.89 11.52 5.07
C ILE A 358 -35.80 11.58 6.13
N LYS A 359 -35.68 10.49 6.91
CA LYS A 359 -34.64 10.32 7.92
C LYS A 359 -33.43 9.64 7.29
N LEU A 360 -32.27 10.29 7.37
CA LEU A 360 -30.94 9.76 7.04
C LEU A 360 -30.12 9.62 8.34
N SER A 361 -28.87 9.15 8.25
CA SER A 361 -28.01 8.98 9.43
C SER A 361 -27.84 10.31 10.19
N PRO A 362 -28.02 10.33 11.52
CA PRO A 362 -27.80 11.53 12.33
C PRO A 362 -26.31 11.87 12.42
N SER A 363 -25.98 13.14 12.71
CA SER A 363 -24.59 13.59 12.89
C SER A 363 -23.89 12.85 14.06
N LYS A 364 -22.64 12.42 13.85
CA LYS A 364 -21.82 11.73 14.86
C LYS A 364 -21.65 12.56 16.15
N GLY A 365 -21.72 13.88 16.07
CA GLY A 365 -21.63 14.78 17.24
C GLY A 365 -22.73 14.61 18.29
N CYS A 366 -23.87 13.99 17.94
CA CYS A 366 -25.01 13.85 18.87
C CYS A 366 -24.99 12.54 19.71
N LEU A 367 -24.30 11.49 19.25
CA LEU A 367 -24.36 10.17 19.90
C LEU A 367 -23.36 10.03 21.07
N GLU A 368 -22.14 10.56 20.93
CA GLU A 368 -21.14 10.51 22.01
C GLU A 368 -21.53 11.43 23.18
N GLN A 369 -22.07 12.62 22.89
CA GLN A 369 -22.53 13.54 23.95
C GLN A 369 -23.79 13.03 24.68
N LYS A 370 -24.72 12.34 23.99
CA LYS A 370 -25.90 11.74 24.65
C LYS A 370 -25.57 10.47 25.44
N ALA A 371 -24.58 9.68 25.00
CA ALA A 371 -24.07 8.54 25.76
C ALA A 371 -23.30 8.99 27.02
N ALA A 372 -22.52 10.07 26.93
CA ALA A 372 -21.87 10.71 28.07
C ALA A 372 -22.89 11.34 29.04
N SER A 373 -23.91 12.03 28.52
CA SER A 373 -24.95 12.68 29.34
C SER A 373 -25.85 11.70 30.11
N ARG A 374 -26.07 10.49 29.57
CA ARG A 374 -26.84 9.44 30.26
C ARG A 374 -26.01 8.68 31.31
N LYS A 375 -24.68 8.61 31.16
CA LYS A 375 -23.77 8.05 32.17
C LYS A 375 -23.46 9.03 33.31
N ILE A 376 -23.58 10.34 33.08
CA ILE A 376 -23.37 11.37 34.11
C ILE A 376 -24.61 11.57 35.00
N LYS A 377 -25.83 11.43 34.47
CA LYS A 377 -27.07 11.55 35.28
C LYS A 377 -27.33 10.41 36.28
N LYS A 378 -26.59 9.29 36.22
CA LYS A 378 -26.65 8.22 37.24
C LYS A 378 -25.54 8.30 38.30
N LYS A 379 -24.64 9.29 38.21
CA LYS A 379 -23.53 9.47 39.16
C LYS A 379 -23.50 10.85 39.85
N GLN A 380 -24.56 11.65 39.70
CA GLN A 380 -24.82 12.87 40.48
C GLN A 380 -26.14 12.73 41.26
N MET A 381 -26.15 11.78 42.18
CA MET A 381 -27.07 11.78 43.31
C MET A 381 -26.27 11.33 44.54
N ASN A 382 -25.13 12.00 44.78
CA ASN A 382 -24.40 12.01 46.04
C ASN A 382 -23.20 12.97 45.93
N ARG A 383 -23.44 14.24 46.29
CA ARG A 383 -22.54 15.19 46.98
C ARG A 383 -22.96 16.61 46.64
N LYS A 384 -23.64 17.23 47.60
CA LYS A 384 -23.86 18.68 47.69
C LYS A 384 -22.54 19.37 48.09
N GLY A 385 -22.35 20.59 47.59
CA GLY A 385 -21.46 21.60 48.15
C GLY A 385 -20.11 21.74 47.43
N ASP A 386 -19.98 22.67 46.48
CA ASP A 386 -19.55 24.06 46.71
C ASP A 386 -19.18 24.69 45.35
N SER A 387 -19.06 26.01 45.34
CA SER A 387 -19.33 26.94 44.26
C SER A 387 -18.12 27.31 43.39
N GLY A 388 -18.40 27.52 42.10
CA GLY A 388 -17.85 28.61 41.27
C GLY A 388 -16.38 28.54 40.81
N LYS A 389 -16.17 28.12 39.54
CA LYS A 389 -15.35 28.85 38.55
C LYS A 389 -15.51 28.22 37.16
N THR A 390 -15.82 29.08 36.19
CA THR A 390 -16.04 28.80 34.77
C THR A 390 -14.73 28.44 34.07
N SER A 391 -14.70 27.29 33.39
CA SER A 391 -13.64 26.92 32.44
C SER A 391 -14.27 26.47 31.12
N ASN A 392 -13.95 27.20 30.04
CA ASN A 392 -14.25 26.85 28.67
C ASN A 392 -13.81 25.41 28.38
N GLY A 393 -14.74 24.58 27.91
CA GLY A 393 -14.47 23.21 27.51
C GLY A 393 -13.75 23.16 26.17
N GLU A 394 -12.42 23.20 26.21
CA GLU A 394 -11.60 22.74 25.10
C GLU A 394 -11.71 21.21 24.98
N ASN A 395 -12.08 20.76 23.79
CA ASN A 395 -12.02 19.35 23.39
C ASN A 395 -10.60 18.82 23.63
N ARG A 396 -10.45 17.87 24.54
CA ARG A 396 -9.21 17.09 24.70
C ARG A 396 -8.96 16.26 23.43
N LYS A 397 -8.27 16.84 22.44
CA LYS A 397 -7.52 16.08 21.44
C LYS A 397 -6.44 15.33 22.21
N VAL A 398 -6.45 13.99 22.16
CA VAL A 398 -5.28 13.20 22.58
C VAL A 398 -4.11 13.69 21.72
N ALA A 399 -3.10 14.26 22.34
CA ALA A 399 -1.90 14.71 21.65
C ALA A 399 -1.16 13.47 21.15
N ILE A 400 -1.37 13.13 19.87
CA ILE A 400 -0.62 12.06 19.20
C ILE A 400 0.73 12.65 18.84
N ASN A 401 1.81 12.04 19.34
CA ASN A 401 3.17 12.45 18.99
C ASN A 401 3.47 11.98 17.56
N SER A 402 3.41 12.91 16.60
CA SER A 402 3.88 12.67 15.23
C SER A 402 5.35 12.24 15.24
N LEU A 403 5.72 11.30 14.37
CA LEU A 403 7.07 10.75 14.32
C LEU A 403 8.07 11.77 13.76
N ALA A 404 9.19 11.96 14.46
CA ALA A 404 10.30 12.76 13.95
C ALA A 404 10.92 12.06 12.72
N THR A 405 10.79 12.69 11.56
CA THR A 405 11.06 12.03 10.27
C THR A 405 12.31 12.59 9.59
N LEU A 406 13.13 11.68 9.04
CA LEU A 406 14.26 11.95 8.15
C LEU A 406 13.90 11.49 6.73
N ASP A 407 13.82 12.43 5.79
CA ASP A 407 13.55 12.18 4.37
C ASP A 407 14.86 12.13 3.56
N ILE A 408 15.23 10.94 3.09
CA ILE A 408 16.44 10.71 2.30
C ILE A 408 16.05 10.61 0.82
N PHE A 409 16.72 11.37 -0.04
CA PHE A 409 16.32 11.54 -1.44
C PHE A 409 14.97 12.25 -1.56
N ALA A 410 14.80 13.32 -0.78
CA ALA A 410 13.53 13.99 -0.56
C ALA A 410 12.87 14.55 -1.83
N GLY A 411 13.66 14.82 -2.88
CA GLY A 411 13.19 15.44 -4.10
C GLY A 411 12.56 16.79 -3.79
N CYS A 412 11.40 17.07 -4.40
CA CYS A 412 10.64 18.27 -4.06
C CYS A 412 9.69 18.09 -2.86
N GLY A 413 9.65 16.92 -2.20
CA GLY A 413 8.86 16.71 -0.97
C GLY A 413 7.49 16.04 -1.12
N GLY A 414 7.13 15.47 -2.28
CA GLY A 414 5.79 14.89 -2.47
C GLY A 414 5.42 13.74 -1.51
N LEU A 415 6.40 12.95 -1.08
CA LEU A 415 6.20 11.89 -0.06
C LEU A 415 6.00 12.49 1.33
N SER A 416 6.89 13.41 1.75
CA SER A 416 6.80 14.18 2.99
C SER A 416 5.45 14.90 3.11
N GLU A 417 5.05 15.67 2.09
CA GLU A 417 3.79 16.43 2.04
C GLU A 417 2.56 15.58 2.36
N GLY A 418 2.46 14.38 1.78
CA GLY A 418 1.33 13.49 2.04
C GLY A 418 1.34 12.92 3.46
N LEU A 419 2.52 12.48 3.93
CA LEU A 419 2.69 11.90 5.26
C LEU A 419 2.43 12.93 6.37
N GLU A 420 2.95 14.15 6.24
CA GLU A 420 2.72 15.25 7.18
C GLU A 420 1.24 15.62 7.27
N LYS A 421 0.55 15.70 6.13
CA LYS A 421 -0.90 15.95 6.07
C LYS A 421 -1.73 14.87 6.77
N SER A 422 -1.22 13.66 6.90
CA SER A 422 -1.90 12.59 7.65
C SER A 422 -1.80 12.77 9.17
N GLY A 423 -0.88 13.60 9.63
CA GLY A 423 -0.55 13.82 11.04
C GLY A 423 0.37 12.75 11.65
N ALA A 424 0.76 11.72 10.88
CA ALA A 424 1.61 10.63 11.37
C ALA A 424 3.09 11.00 11.49
N ALA A 425 3.56 11.94 10.66
CA ALA A 425 4.97 12.29 10.51
C ALA A 425 5.17 13.80 10.54
N VAL A 426 6.32 14.25 11.02
CA VAL A 426 6.82 15.62 10.88
C VAL A 426 8.25 15.52 10.35
N THR A 427 8.50 16.01 9.14
CA THR A 427 9.83 15.96 8.54
C THR A 427 10.72 17.03 9.17
N LYS A 428 11.64 16.59 10.02
CA LYS A 428 12.61 17.48 10.70
C LYS A 428 13.89 17.64 9.89
N TRP A 429 14.26 16.62 9.12
CA TRP A 429 15.49 16.60 8.35
C TRP A 429 15.23 16.05 6.95
N ALA A 430 15.87 16.66 5.95
CA ALA A 430 15.80 16.21 4.58
C ALA A 430 17.18 16.23 3.92
N ILE A 431 17.48 15.22 3.10
CA ILE A 431 18.71 15.12 2.33
C ILE A 431 18.36 15.02 0.85
N GLU A 432 18.82 15.99 0.06
CA GLU A 432 18.60 16.04 -1.39
C GLU A 432 19.84 16.61 -2.08
N SER A 433 20.38 15.90 -3.07
CA SER A 433 21.61 16.32 -3.75
C SER A 433 21.37 17.31 -4.89
N GLU A 434 20.16 17.33 -5.47
CA GLU A 434 19.78 18.25 -6.53
C GLU A 434 19.28 19.58 -5.93
N GLU A 435 20.06 20.64 -6.14
CA GLU A 435 19.83 21.98 -5.55
C GLU A 435 18.41 22.51 -5.80
N THR A 436 17.91 22.42 -7.04
CA THR A 436 16.57 22.94 -7.35
C THR A 436 15.44 22.11 -6.75
N ALA A 437 15.66 20.82 -6.49
CA ALA A 437 14.68 19.99 -5.78
C ALA A 437 14.68 20.32 -4.28
N ALA A 438 15.87 20.48 -3.69
CA ALA A 438 16.02 20.89 -2.30
C ALA A 438 15.47 22.30 -2.02
N GLU A 439 15.62 23.24 -2.95
CA GLU A 439 15.00 24.57 -2.86
C GLU A 439 13.47 24.47 -2.87
N ALA A 440 12.91 23.65 -3.76
CA ALA A 440 11.47 23.38 -3.77
C ALA A 440 11.01 22.74 -2.45
N PHE A 441 11.78 21.81 -1.89
CA PHE A 441 11.48 21.21 -0.59
C PHE A 441 11.44 22.28 0.52
N LYS A 442 12.48 23.11 0.64
CA LYS A 442 12.56 24.20 1.65
C LYS A 442 11.40 25.20 1.55
N LEU A 443 10.93 25.49 0.35
CA LEU A 443 9.81 26.42 0.12
C LEU A 443 8.47 25.90 0.67
N ASN A 444 8.31 24.58 0.83
CA ASN A 444 7.08 23.95 1.30
C ASN A 444 7.19 23.36 2.71
N HIS A 445 8.41 23.01 3.15
CA HIS A 445 8.72 22.49 4.49
C HIS A 445 9.75 23.41 5.18
N PRO A 446 9.36 24.64 5.58
CA PRO A 446 10.30 25.63 6.12
C PRO A 446 10.90 25.24 7.47
N ASP A 447 10.19 24.41 8.25
CA ASP A 447 10.64 23.95 9.57
C ASP A 447 11.63 22.78 9.49
N ALA A 448 11.81 22.18 8.30
CA ALA A 448 12.72 21.07 8.08
C ALA A 448 14.15 21.57 7.78
N PHE A 449 15.14 20.96 8.43
CA PHE A 449 16.54 21.20 8.12
C PHE A 449 16.96 20.39 6.88
N THR A 450 17.07 21.08 5.74
CA THR A 450 17.37 20.44 4.44
C THR A 450 18.83 20.63 4.03
N VAL A 451 19.54 19.50 3.89
CA VAL A 451 20.95 19.45 3.50
C VAL A 451 21.09 19.15 2.00
N VAL A 452 21.81 20.02 1.29
CA VAL A 452 22.01 19.93 -0.17
C VAL A 452 23.35 19.27 -0.51
N LYS A 453 23.45 17.97 -0.26
CA LYS A 453 24.68 17.17 -0.46
C LYS A 453 24.35 15.70 -0.78
N ASP A 454 25.37 14.94 -1.16
CA ASP A 454 25.26 13.48 -1.27
C ASP A 454 25.01 12.85 0.11
N CYS A 455 24.03 11.96 0.20
CA CYS A 455 23.67 11.27 1.44
C CYS A 455 24.81 10.48 2.08
N ASN A 456 25.74 9.93 1.30
CA ASN A 456 26.89 9.20 1.84
C ASN A 456 27.85 10.12 2.59
N MET A 457 28.03 11.35 2.10
CA MET A 457 28.83 12.37 2.78
C MET A 457 28.16 12.78 4.09
N VAL A 458 26.83 12.98 4.06
CA VAL A 458 26.05 13.34 5.25
C VAL A 458 26.15 12.26 6.32
N LEU A 459 25.95 10.97 5.97
CA LEU A 459 26.05 9.88 6.93
C LEU A 459 27.44 9.81 7.57
N ARG A 460 28.50 9.88 6.76
CA ARG A 460 29.86 9.87 7.28
C ARG A 460 30.10 11.01 8.27
N ASP A 461 29.73 12.23 7.90
CA ASP A 461 29.98 13.39 8.75
C ASP A 461 29.18 13.31 10.07
N ILE A 462 27.98 12.70 10.05
CA ILE A 462 27.21 12.35 11.27
C ILE A 462 27.97 11.32 12.12
N MET A 463 28.44 10.23 11.52
CA MET A 463 29.19 9.17 12.23
C MET A 463 30.47 9.74 12.85
N MET A 464 31.23 10.56 12.12
CA MET A 464 32.43 11.23 12.62
C MET A 464 32.11 12.16 13.79
N ALA A 465 31.04 12.95 13.70
CA ALA A 465 30.63 13.88 14.76
C ALA A 465 30.19 13.17 16.04
N ASN A 466 29.65 11.95 15.92
CA ASN A 466 29.24 11.13 17.07
C ASN A 466 30.36 10.24 17.64
N GLY A 467 31.56 10.27 17.03
CA GLY A 467 32.70 9.44 17.46
C GLY A 467 32.71 8.01 16.91
N ASP A 468 31.82 7.68 15.98
CA ASP A 468 31.72 6.37 15.31
C ASP A 468 32.57 6.31 14.02
N ALA A 469 33.68 7.04 13.97
CA ALA A 469 34.53 7.13 12.78
C ALA A 469 35.15 5.77 12.38
N SER A 470 35.29 4.83 13.33
CA SER A 470 35.79 3.47 13.08
C SER A 470 34.89 2.65 12.16
N ASP A 471 33.58 2.93 12.19
CA ASP A 471 32.58 2.15 11.47
C ASP A 471 32.32 2.73 10.07
N CYS A 472 32.83 3.94 9.82
CA CYS A 472 32.84 4.50 8.50
C CYS A 472 34.03 3.92 7.72
N ILE A 473 33.75 3.06 6.74
CA ILE A 473 34.74 2.48 5.83
C ILE A 473 34.61 3.14 4.44
N PRO A 474 35.06 4.41 4.27
CA PRO A 474 35.08 5.05 2.97
C PRO A 474 36.23 4.50 2.12
N THR A 475 36.08 4.51 0.80
CA THR A 475 37.21 4.29 -0.10
C THR A 475 38.21 5.45 0.03
N SER A 476 39.49 5.17 -0.22
CA SER A 476 40.57 6.17 -0.20
C SER A 476 40.28 7.37 -1.11
N GLU A 477 39.63 7.13 -2.24
CA GLU A 477 39.17 8.15 -3.20
C GLU A 477 38.03 9.01 -2.64
N ALA A 478 37.08 8.40 -1.91
CA ALA A 478 35.97 9.12 -1.29
C ALA A 478 36.42 10.02 -0.13
N ASN A 479 37.50 9.65 0.58
CA ASN A 479 38.13 10.50 1.59
C ASN A 479 38.85 11.70 0.98
N ALA A 480 39.53 11.53 -0.16
CA ALA A 480 40.28 12.61 -0.81
C ALA A 480 39.39 13.68 -1.46
N LEU A 481 38.19 13.31 -1.91
CA LEU A 481 37.25 14.21 -2.62
C LEU A 481 36.24 14.90 -1.70
N ALA A 482 36.30 14.61 -0.41
CA ALA A 482 35.26 15.00 0.52
C ALA A 482 35.47 16.40 1.10
N SER A 483 34.59 17.33 0.69
CA SER A 483 34.36 18.53 1.49
C SER A 483 33.63 18.13 2.77
N HIS A 484 34.20 18.46 3.93
CA HIS A 484 33.50 18.35 5.20
C HIS A 484 32.34 19.34 5.25
N LEU A 485 31.23 18.92 5.84
CA LEU A 485 30.17 19.85 6.24
C LEU A 485 30.71 20.85 7.26
N ASP A 486 30.18 22.06 7.23
CA ASP A 486 30.47 23.08 8.24
C ASP A 486 29.93 22.66 9.60
N SER A 487 30.62 23.07 10.68
CA SER A 487 30.28 22.65 12.04
C SER A 487 28.86 23.06 12.46
N SER A 488 28.32 24.16 11.92
CA SER A 488 26.92 24.57 12.15
C SER A 488 25.91 23.59 11.53
N THR A 489 26.15 23.14 10.30
CA THR A 489 25.31 22.12 9.65
C THR A 489 25.35 20.80 10.41
N ILE A 490 26.55 20.37 10.83
CA ILE A 490 26.72 19.11 11.59
C ILE A 490 25.94 19.14 12.91
N ASN A 491 25.97 20.25 13.64
CA ASN A 491 25.23 20.39 14.89
C ASN A 491 23.70 20.36 14.73
N SER A 492 23.21 20.57 13.51
CA SER A 492 21.76 20.58 13.19
C SER A 492 21.28 19.24 12.62
N LEU A 493 22.20 18.30 12.35
CA LEU A 493 21.90 16.96 11.86
C LEU A 493 21.42 16.04 13.00
N PRO A 494 20.60 15.02 12.68
CA PRO A 494 20.05 14.14 13.69
C PRO A 494 21.11 13.23 14.30
N ARG A 495 20.91 12.89 15.58
CA ARG A 495 21.68 11.84 16.27
C ARG A 495 20.87 10.54 16.39
N PRO A 496 21.54 9.38 16.55
CA PRO A 496 20.86 8.13 16.89
C PRO A 496 19.93 8.31 18.10
N GLY A 497 18.68 7.85 17.96
CA GLY A 497 17.62 8.05 18.95
C GLY A 497 16.71 9.26 18.73
N GLU A 498 17.07 10.22 17.87
CA GLU A 498 16.22 11.37 17.52
C GLU A 498 15.32 11.12 16.31
N VAL A 499 15.65 10.11 15.50
CA VAL A 499 14.92 9.73 14.27
C VAL A 499 13.97 8.58 14.57
N ASP A 500 12.66 8.87 14.58
CA ASP A 500 11.63 7.86 14.78
C ASP A 500 11.24 7.18 13.46
N PHE A 501 11.31 7.91 12.34
CA PHE A 501 10.84 7.45 11.04
C PHE A 501 11.82 7.86 9.93
N ILE A 502 12.21 6.90 9.09
CA ILE A 502 12.95 7.19 7.86
C ILE A 502 12.03 6.96 6.67
N ILE A 503 12.01 7.91 5.73
CA ILE A 503 11.38 7.75 4.44
C ILE A 503 12.43 7.94 3.35
N ALA A 504 12.34 7.15 2.28
CA ALA A 504 13.29 7.25 1.20
C ALA A 504 12.75 6.79 -0.15
N GLY A 505 13.11 7.53 -1.20
CA GLY A 505 12.88 7.18 -2.60
C GLY A 505 14.19 7.03 -3.38
N PRO A 506 15.03 6.01 -3.09
CA PRO A 506 16.37 5.92 -3.66
C PRO A 506 16.32 5.87 -5.20
N PRO A 507 17.19 6.62 -5.89
CA PRO A 507 17.11 6.84 -7.33
C PRO A 507 17.31 5.54 -8.11
N CYS A 508 16.24 5.07 -8.74
CA CYS A 508 16.20 3.75 -9.36
C CYS A 508 16.52 3.75 -10.87
N GLN A 509 17.19 4.79 -11.38
CA GLN A 509 17.34 4.98 -12.83
C GLN A 509 18.12 3.84 -13.52
N GLY A 510 18.89 3.03 -12.78
CA GLY A 510 19.50 1.79 -13.29
C GLY A 510 18.56 0.58 -13.40
N PHE A 511 17.42 0.59 -12.69
CA PHE A 511 16.43 -0.50 -12.68
C PHE A 511 15.30 -0.32 -13.71
N SER A 512 15.17 0.86 -14.32
CA SER A 512 14.06 1.20 -15.22
C SER A 512 14.33 0.80 -16.68
N LEU A 513 13.61 -0.18 -17.23
CA LEU A 513 13.67 -0.60 -18.66
C LEU A 513 13.46 0.55 -19.67
N LEU A 514 12.88 1.67 -19.23
CA LEU A 514 12.54 2.82 -20.08
C LEU A 514 13.69 3.80 -20.25
N ASN A 515 14.75 3.69 -19.45
CA ASN A 515 15.92 4.55 -19.56
C ASN A 515 16.87 4.04 -20.67
N ARG A 516 17.28 4.96 -21.56
CA ARG A 516 18.14 4.65 -22.71
C ARG A 516 19.58 4.27 -22.33
N HIS A 517 19.98 4.48 -21.06
CA HIS A 517 21.34 4.36 -20.54
C HIS A 517 21.49 3.37 -19.37
N ASN A 518 20.67 2.31 -19.30
CA ASN A 518 20.66 1.31 -18.20
C ASN A 518 21.95 0.50 -17.98
N LYS A 519 22.98 0.71 -18.80
CA LYS A 519 24.28 0.03 -18.73
C LYS A 519 25.44 1.01 -18.52
N SER A 520 25.14 2.22 -18.06
CA SER A 520 26.17 3.23 -17.75
C SER A 520 26.71 3.05 -16.32
N SER A 521 27.96 3.47 -16.08
CA SER A 521 28.55 3.50 -14.72
C SER A 521 27.68 4.30 -13.72
N THR A 522 27.06 5.39 -14.18
CA THR A 522 26.09 6.18 -13.40
C THR A 522 24.83 5.38 -13.01
N SER A 523 24.41 4.42 -13.85
CA SER A 523 23.32 3.49 -13.52
C SER A 523 23.72 2.46 -12.47
N ASP A 524 25.00 2.08 -12.37
CA ASP A 524 25.49 1.14 -11.38
C ASP A 524 25.60 1.79 -9.99
N VAL A 525 26.14 3.02 -9.92
CA VAL A 525 26.16 3.83 -8.68
C VAL A 525 24.74 4.02 -8.13
N ARG A 526 23.77 4.33 -9.01
CA ARG A 526 22.36 4.49 -8.61
C ARG A 526 21.70 3.19 -8.13
N ARG A 527 22.17 2.02 -8.60
CA ARG A 527 21.68 0.73 -8.11
C ARG A 527 22.17 0.43 -6.68
N ILE A 528 23.32 0.98 -6.30
CA ILE A 528 23.93 0.80 -4.98
C ILE A 528 23.34 1.75 -3.92
N MET A 529 22.62 2.82 -4.31
CA MET A 529 22.04 3.78 -3.34
C MET A 529 21.03 3.19 -2.35
N ILE A 530 20.45 2.02 -2.65
CA ILE A 530 19.64 1.29 -1.66
C ILE A 530 20.49 0.77 -0.50
N LEU A 531 21.76 0.43 -0.75
CA LEU A 531 22.71 0.04 0.30
C LEU A 531 23.06 1.23 1.19
N SER A 532 23.26 2.42 0.62
CA SER A 532 23.44 3.65 1.39
C SER A 532 22.25 3.90 2.32
N LEU A 533 21.02 3.74 1.82
CA LEU A 533 19.81 3.84 2.65
C LEU A 533 19.82 2.79 3.78
N LEU A 534 20.17 1.54 3.50
CA LEU A 534 20.24 0.50 4.52
C LEU A 534 21.29 0.83 5.60
N SER A 535 22.41 1.48 5.25
CA SER A 535 23.38 1.97 6.24
C SER A 535 22.79 3.05 7.16
N PHE A 536 21.98 3.98 6.64
CA PHE A 536 21.24 4.93 7.48
C PHE A 536 20.28 4.19 8.43
N VAL A 537 19.53 3.23 7.90
CA VAL A 537 18.54 2.46 8.68
C VAL A 537 19.21 1.65 9.79
N ASP A 538 20.35 1.06 9.50
CA ASP A 538 21.11 0.29 10.47
C ASP A 538 21.72 1.18 11.57
N TYR A 539 22.28 2.33 11.18
CA TYR A 539 22.88 3.28 12.12
C TYR A 539 21.84 3.95 13.04
N PHE A 540 20.72 4.42 12.48
CA PHE A 540 19.70 5.15 13.26
C PHE A 540 18.70 4.25 13.97
N ARG A 541 18.47 3.02 13.47
CA ARG A 541 17.43 2.09 13.96
C ARG A 541 16.05 2.75 14.21
N PRO A 542 15.45 3.45 13.23
CA PRO A 542 14.15 4.09 13.41
C PRO A 542 13.05 3.07 13.76
N LYS A 543 11.96 3.54 14.39
CA LYS A 543 10.79 2.70 14.70
C LYS A 543 10.10 2.22 13.42
N PHE A 544 10.05 3.09 12.41
CA PHE A 544 9.45 2.79 11.12
C PHE A 544 10.39 3.18 9.96
N LEU A 545 10.22 2.50 8.84
CA LEU A 545 10.88 2.81 7.57
C LEU A 545 9.87 2.65 6.44
N LEU A 546 9.84 3.62 5.52
CA LEU A 546 9.11 3.52 4.27
C LEU A 546 10.07 3.71 3.08
N ILE A 547 10.23 2.66 2.28
CA ILE A 547 10.97 2.74 1.02
C ILE A 547 9.98 2.81 -0.13
N GLU A 548 10.06 3.87 -0.94
CA GLU A 548 9.37 3.98 -2.23
C GLU A 548 10.31 3.65 -3.39
N ASN A 549 9.79 2.94 -4.39
CA ASN A 549 10.54 2.70 -5.62
C ASN A 549 9.64 2.42 -6.84
N VAL A 550 10.23 2.39 -8.03
CA VAL A 550 9.51 2.01 -9.26
C VAL A 550 9.04 0.56 -9.23
N ARG A 551 7.91 0.30 -9.91
CA ARG A 551 7.32 -1.04 -10.10
C ARG A 551 8.35 -2.10 -10.51
N ASN A 552 9.33 -1.73 -11.34
CA ASN A 552 10.26 -2.72 -11.88
C ASN A 552 11.19 -3.34 -10.83
N LEU A 553 11.33 -2.76 -9.64
CA LEU A 553 12.18 -3.30 -8.56
C LEU A 553 11.83 -4.77 -8.24
N VAL A 554 10.53 -5.13 -8.24
CA VAL A 554 10.04 -6.49 -7.97
C VAL A 554 10.08 -7.43 -9.18
N SER A 555 10.79 -7.06 -10.25
CA SER A 555 10.94 -7.88 -11.46
C SER A 555 12.34 -7.80 -12.08
N PHE A 556 13.14 -6.80 -11.69
CA PHE A 556 14.44 -6.52 -12.24
C PHE A 556 15.48 -7.53 -11.73
N ASP A 557 16.38 -7.96 -12.62
CA ASP A 557 17.47 -8.90 -12.32
C ASP A 557 17.02 -10.10 -11.45
N ASN A 558 15.90 -10.72 -11.85
CA ASN A 558 15.27 -11.82 -11.13
C ASN A 558 14.99 -11.50 -9.64
N MET A 559 14.59 -10.26 -9.35
CA MET A 559 14.23 -9.76 -8.03
C MET A 559 15.38 -9.64 -7.02
N LYS A 560 16.64 -9.90 -7.40
CA LYS A 560 17.76 -9.88 -6.45
C LYS A 560 17.89 -8.60 -5.62
N PRO A 561 17.81 -7.38 -6.18
CA PRO A 561 17.93 -6.16 -5.37
C PRO A 561 16.79 -6.03 -4.35
N PHE A 562 15.58 -6.44 -4.76
CA PHE A 562 14.43 -6.48 -3.88
C PHE A 562 14.63 -7.51 -2.76
N GLN A 563 15.03 -8.73 -3.10
CA GLN A 563 15.28 -9.81 -2.13
C GLN A 563 16.36 -9.45 -1.13
N LEU A 564 17.48 -8.88 -1.58
CA LEU A 564 18.56 -8.40 -0.72
C LEU A 564 18.09 -7.31 0.25
N THR A 565 17.26 -6.38 -0.23
CA THR A 565 16.70 -5.32 0.63
C THR A 565 15.86 -5.92 1.77
N ILE A 566 14.96 -6.86 1.46
CA ILE A 566 14.14 -7.52 2.48
C ILE A 566 15.03 -8.35 3.41
N ALA A 567 15.99 -9.11 2.87
CA ALA A 567 16.92 -9.91 3.66
C ALA A 567 17.72 -9.07 4.65
N SER A 568 18.28 -7.93 4.22
CA SER A 568 19.03 -7.03 5.10
C SER A 568 18.16 -6.41 6.19
N LEU A 569 16.90 -6.04 5.89
CA LEU A 569 15.97 -5.54 6.91
C LEU A 569 15.63 -6.61 7.95
N LEU A 570 15.49 -7.87 7.52
CA LEU A 570 15.26 -9.02 8.42
C LEU A 570 16.52 -9.37 9.23
N GLU A 571 17.72 -9.20 8.66
CA GLU A 571 19.00 -9.34 9.37
C GLU A 571 19.12 -8.29 10.48
N MET A 572 18.72 -7.06 10.19
CA MET A 572 18.57 -6.00 11.20
C MET A 572 17.46 -6.29 12.23
N GLY A 573 16.56 -7.25 12.00
CA GLY A 573 15.48 -7.61 12.91
C GLY A 573 14.20 -6.78 12.75
N TYR A 574 14.02 -6.06 11.63
CA TYR A 574 12.75 -5.41 11.33
C TYR A 574 11.67 -6.44 10.96
N GLN A 575 10.42 -6.11 11.28
CA GLN A 575 9.27 -6.64 10.59
C GLN A 575 9.17 -5.97 9.23
N VAL A 576 8.80 -6.70 8.17
CA VAL A 576 8.81 -6.16 6.80
C VAL A 576 7.54 -6.52 6.06
N ARG A 577 6.94 -5.56 5.35
CA ARG A 577 5.82 -5.77 4.44
C ARG A 577 6.10 -5.06 3.13
N PHE A 578 5.80 -5.70 2.00
CA PHE A 578 6.05 -5.13 0.68
C PHE A 578 4.80 -5.17 -0.19
N GLY A 579 4.68 -4.26 -1.14
CA GLY A 579 3.47 -4.14 -1.95
C GLY A 579 3.64 -3.22 -3.15
N VAL A 580 2.80 -3.41 -4.16
CA VAL A 580 2.70 -2.49 -5.30
C VAL A 580 1.35 -1.77 -5.22
N LEU A 581 1.39 -0.45 -5.17
CA LEU A 581 0.21 0.41 -5.14
C LEU A 581 0.09 1.23 -6.43
N GLU A 582 -1.14 1.60 -6.80
CA GLU A 582 -1.48 2.42 -7.96
C GLU A 582 -2.06 3.75 -7.48
N ALA A 583 -1.41 4.87 -7.80
CA ALA A 583 -1.80 6.19 -7.33
C ALA A 583 -3.25 6.53 -7.69
N GLY A 584 -3.72 6.08 -8.87
CA GLY A 584 -5.09 6.29 -9.32
C GLY A 584 -6.18 5.77 -8.37
N PHE A 585 -5.86 4.81 -7.50
CA PHE A 585 -6.77 4.32 -6.45
C PHE A 585 -7.02 5.32 -5.32
N TYR A 586 -6.18 6.35 -5.20
CA TYR A 586 -6.15 7.27 -4.05
C TYR A 586 -6.45 8.72 -4.46
N GLY A 587 -7.21 8.92 -5.54
CA GLY A 587 -7.74 10.24 -5.89
C GLY A 587 -6.82 11.10 -6.74
N VAL A 588 -6.09 10.48 -7.68
CA VAL A 588 -5.43 11.19 -8.78
C VAL A 588 -5.88 10.63 -10.13
N ALA A 589 -5.95 11.49 -11.14
CA ALA A 589 -6.33 11.11 -12.50
C ALA A 589 -5.16 10.47 -13.28
N GLN A 590 -4.25 9.74 -12.64
CA GLN A 590 -3.01 9.25 -13.26
C GLN A 590 -2.73 7.79 -12.89
N SER A 591 -2.28 7.00 -13.87
CA SER A 591 -1.69 5.68 -13.59
C SER A 591 -0.22 5.85 -13.22
N ARG A 592 0.12 5.62 -11.94
CA ARG A 592 1.49 5.62 -11.41
C ARG A 592 1.61 4.51 -10.37
N ARG A 593 2.25 3.42 -10.79
CA ARG A 593 2.50 2.23 -9.95
C ARG A 593 3.86 2.32 -9.27
N ARG A 594 3.89 2.03 -7.98
CA ARG A 594 5.09 2.09 -7.14
C ARG A 594 5.15 0.92 -6.19
N VAL A 595 6.37 0.44 -5.96
CA VAL A 595 6.68 -0.53 -4.91
C VAL A 595 6.87 0.25 -3.63
N PHE A 596 6.26 -0.22 -2.57
CA PHE A 596 6.46 0.26 -1.22
C PHE A 596 6.94 -0.90 -0.35
N ILE A 597 7.90 -0.62 0.52
CA ILE A 597 8.36 -1.54 1.55
C ILE A 597 8.22 -0.81 2.88
N TRP A 598 7.36 -1.33 3.74
CA TRP A 598 7.27 -0.97 5.14
C TRP A 598 8.26 -1.83 5.93
N ALA A 599 9.04 -1.20 6.79
CA ALA A 599 9.70 -1.88 7.88
C ALA A 599 9.27 -1.26 9.21
N ALA A 600 9.04 -2.09 10.23
CA ALA A 600 8.69 -1.65 11.58
C ALA A 600 9.55 -2.39 12.60
N SER A 601 9.93 -1.72 13.68
CA SER A 601 10.69 -2.37 14.75
C SER A 601 9.88 -3.54 15.35
N PRO A 602 10.52 -4.53 16.00
CA PRO A 602 9.85 -5.71 16.56
C PRO A 602 8.71 -5.41 17.54
N LYS A 603 8.73 -4.24 18.19
CA LYS A 603 7.76 -3.85 19.21
C LYS A 603 6.57 -3.07 18.63
N GLU A 604 6.69 -2.59 17.40
CA GLU A 604 5.70 -1.73 16.77
C GLU A 604 4.74 -2.54 15.91
N THR A 605 3.53 -2.04 15.70
CA THR A 605 2.59 -2.67 14.77
C THR A 605 3.02 -2.39 13.33
N LEU A 606 3.21 -3.43 12.52
CA LEU A 606 3.57 -3.26 11.11
C LEU A 606 2.39 -2.67 10.30
N PRO A 607 2.51 -1.48 9.67
CA PRO A 607 1.39 -0.82 9.00
C PRO A 607 0.71 -1.66 7.92
N GLU A 608 -0.61 -1.57 7.84
CA GLU A 608 -1.44 -2.20 6.80
C GLU A 608 -1.44 -1.38 5.49
N TRP A 609 -1.89 -1.97 4.39
CA TRP A 609 -2.04 -1.24 3.12
C TRP A 609 -3.34 -0.42 3.11
N PRO A 610 -3.33 0.80 2.52
CA PRO A 610 -4.55 1.58 2.39
C PRO A 610 -5.45 1.00 1.30
N GLU A 611 -6.75 0.84 1.60
CA GLU A 611 -7.72 0.31 0.64
C GLU A 611 -7.93 1.27 -0.55
N PRO A 612 -8.17 0.75 -1.77
CA PRO A 612 -8.52 1.57 -2.92
C PRO A 612 -9.83 2.35 -2.71
N MET A 613 -9.76 3.68 -2.77
CA MET A 613 -10.93 4.55 -2.60
C MET A 613 -11.57 4.94 -3.93
N HIS A 614 -10.80 4.99 -5.02
CA HIS A 614 -11.26 5.37 -6.35
C HIS A 614 -11.14 4.21 -7.33
N ALA A 615 -12.18 4.02 -8.14
CA ALA A 615 -12.19 3.04 -9.21
C ALA A 615 -11.17 3.48 -10.27
N PHE A 616 -10.24 2.62 -10.67
CA PHE A 616 -9.21 2.99 -11.64
C PHE A 616 -8.85 1.83 -12.57
N PRO A 617 -8.74 2.06 -13.90
CA PRO A 617 -8.42 0.99 -14.84
C PRO A 617 -6.98 0.50 -14.69
N GLY A 618 -6.80 -0.81 -14.52
CA GLY A 618 -5.47 -1.42 -14.43
C GLY A 618 -5.49 -2.95 -14.37
N PRO A 619 -4.35 -3.60 -14.65
CA PRO A 619 -4.16 -5.02 -14.35
C PRO A 619 -3.94 -5.21 -12.86
N ASP A 620 -4.06 -6.46 -12.41
CA ASP A 620 -3.80 -6.82 -11.03
C ASP A 620 -2.30 -6.58 -10.71
N LEU A 621 -2.02 -6.01 -9.54
CA LEU A 621 -0.68 -5.60 -9.14
C LEU A 621 0.08 -6.76 -8.47
N ARG A 622 0.23 -7.87 -9.21
CA ARG A 622 0.83 -9.11 -8.71
C ARG A 622 2.35 -9.01 -8.53
N ILE A 623 2.84 -9.55 -7.42
CA ILE A 623 4.24 -9.82 -7.12
C ILE A 623 4.40 -11.33 -7.07
N LYS A 624 5.43 -11.87 -7.75
CA LYS A 624 5.74 -13.31 -7.68
C LYS A 624 6.37 -13.62 -6.33
N LEU A 625 5.90 -14.68 -5.66
CA LEU A 625 6.46 -15.12 -4.38
C LEU A 625 7.49 -16.23 -4.57
N ASP A 626 7.22 -17.20 -5.43
CA ASP A 626 8.19 -18.23 -5.81
C ASP A 626 8.88 -17.93 -7.14
N LEU A 627 10.16 -18.31 -7.20
CA LEU A 627 10.92 -18.34 -8.46
C LEU A 627 10.51 -19.53 -9.35
N ASN A 628 10.01 -20.61 -8.75
CA ASN A 628 9.74 -21.89 -9.41
C ASN A 628 8.24 -22.29 -9.45
N GLY A 629 7.35 -21.50 -8.83
CA GLY A 629 5.91 -21.75 -8.73
C GLY A 629 5.06 -20.62 -9.27
N ASP A 630 3.74 -20.83 -9.33
CA ASP A 630 2.73 -19.86 -9.79
C ASP A 630 2.12 -19.01 -8.65
N SER A 631 2.75 -19.03 -7.47
CA SER A 631 2.28 -18.28 -6.30
C SER A 631 2.47 -16.76 -6.48
N HIS A 632 1.41 -16.01 -6.20
CA HIS A 632 1.38 -14.56 -6.38
C HIS A 632 0.74 -13.85 -5.18
N TYR A 633 1.29 -12.68 -4.86
CA TYR A 633 0.76 -11.79 -3.84
C TYR A 633 0.30 -10.46 -4.44
N THR A 634 -0.77 -9.91 -3.89
CA THR A 634 -1.28 -8.56 -4.23
C THR A 634 -1.55 -7.79 -2.94
N ALA A 635 -0.90 -6.64 -2.78
CA ALA A 635 -1.07 -5.78 -1.61
C ALA A 635 -2.48 -5.20 -1.47
N VAL A 636 -3.07 -4.83 -2.61
CA VAL A 636 -4.44 -4.33 -2.69
C VAL A 636 -5.17 -4.99 -3.86
N GLY A 637 -6.46 -5.25 -3.66
CA GLY A 637 -7.33 -5.83 -4.68
C GLY A 637 -7.49 -4.93 -5.90
N SER A 638 -7.73 -5.54 -7.05
CA SER A 638 -8.05 -4.81 -8.28
C SER A 638 -9.42 -4.15 -8.17
N THR A 639 -9.56 -2.90 -8.62
CA THR A 639 -10.84 -2.20 -8.63
C THR A 639 -11.74 -2.60 -9.80
N LYS A 640 -11.50 -3.74 -10.47
CA LYS A 640 -12.37 -4.26 -11.55
C LYS A 640 -13.83 -4.46 -11.10
N ALA A 641 -14.03 -4.84 -9.84
CA ALA A 641 -15.35 -4.97 -9.22
C ALA A 641 -15.90 -3.63 -8.67
N GLY A 642 -15.18 -2.53 -8.89
CA GLY A 642 -15.49 -1.18 -8.43
C GLY A 642 -14.72 -0.74 -7.19
N ALA A 643 -14.98 0.49 -6.75
CA ALA A 643 -14.45 1.10 -5.54
C ALA A 643 -15.45 2.15 -4.98
N PRO A 644 -15.27 2.67 -3.76
CA PRO A 644 -16.19 3.65 -3.15
C PRO A 644 -16.51 4.88 -4.00
N PHE A 645 -15.53 5.42 -4.74
CA PHE A 645 -15.66 6.63 -5.54
C PHE A 645 -15.27 6.40 -7.00
N ARG A 646 -15.82 7.23 -7.89
CA ARG A 646 -15.47 7.20 -9.32
C ARG A 646 -14.01 7.57 -9.58
N CYS A 647 -13.53 7.14 -10.74
CA CYS A 647 -12.25 7.57 -11.28
C CYS A 647 -12.23 9.09 -11.53
N LEU A 648 -11.12 9.75 -11.21
CA LEU A 648 -10.89 11.14 -11.60
C LEU A 648 -10.36 11.21 -13.03
N THR A 649 -10.81 12.21 -13.77
CA THR A 649 -10.51 12.40 -15.19
C THR A 649 -9.56 13.57 -15.43
N VAL A 650 -9.03 13.68 -16.65
CA VAL A 650 -8.28 14.87 -17.10
C VAL A 650 -9.14 16.13 -16.93
N ARG A 651 -10.44 16.07 -17.24
CA ARG A 651 -11.37 17.19 -17.06
C ARG A 651 -11.47 17.61 -15.59
N ASP A 652 -11.65 16.65 -14.68
CA ASP A 652 -11.67 16.91 -13.25
C ASP A 652 -10.38 17.61 -12.78
N THR A 653 -9.26 17.36 -13.45
CA THR A 653 -7.92 17.84 -13.03
C THR A 653 -7.60 19.24 -13.56
N ILE A 654 -7.89 19.53 -14.83
CA ILE A 654 -7.37 20.74 -15.52
C ILE A 654 -8.45 21.57 -16.23
N GLY A 655 -9.73 21.20 -16.13
CA GLY A 655 -10.82 21.85 -16.88
C GLY A 655 -11.13 23.30 -16.50
N ASP A 656 -10.67 23.80 -15.35
CA ASP A 656 -10.80 25.20 -14.90
C ASP A 656 -9.62 26.10 -15.32
N LEU A 657 -8.52 25.53 -15.83
CA LEU A 657 -7.31 26.29 -16.09
C LEU A 657 -7.46 27.21 -17.32
N PRO A 658 -6.91 28.44 -17.26
CA PRO A 658 -6.99 29.38 -18.38
C PRO A 658 -6.25 28.84 -19.61
N ALA A 659 -6.69 29.24 -20.79
CA ALA A 659 -6.01 28.87 -22.03
C ALA A 659 -4.61 29.49 -22.11
N LEU A 660 -3.67 28.73 -22.66
CA LEU A 660 -2.28 29.14 -22.93
C LEU A 660 -1.94 28.92 -24.39
N THR A 661 -0.96 29.66 -24.88
CA THR A 661 -0.31 29.43 -26.17
C THR A 661 1.00 28.65 -26.03
N ASN A 662 1.49 28.10 -27.14
CA ASN A 662 2.72 27.33 -27.14
C ASN A 662 3.95 28.23 -26.88
N GLY A 663 4.56 28.09 -25.71
CA GLY A 663 5.76 28.84 -25.33
C GLY A 663 5.48 30.06 -24.44
N ASP A 664 4.25 30.20 -23.93
CA ASP A 664 3.96 31.12 -22.83
C ASP A 664 4.95 30.90 -21.68
N SER A 665 5.41 31.98 -21.06
CA SER A 665 6.46 31.94 -20.04
C SER A 665 6.11 32.67 -18.75
N ALA A 666 4.90 33.24 -18.67
CA ALA A 666 4.43 33.91 -17.46
C ALA A 666 4.33 32.91 -16.30
N THR A 667 5.17 33.08 -15.29
CA THR A 667 5.26 32.17 -14.14
C THR A 667 4.08 32.29 -13.19
N THR A 668 3.40 33.44 -13.20
CA THR A 668 2.22 33.75 -12.39
C THR A 668 1.15 34.40 -13.23
N MET A 669 -0.10 34.02 -13.02
CA MET A 669 -1.28 34.66 -13.62
C MET A 669 -2.48 34.51 -12.70
N GLU A 670 -3.58 35.21 -12.96
CA GLU A 670 -4.82 35.03 -12.21
C GLU A 670 -5.67 33.89 -12.82
N TYR A 671 -6.39 33.17 -11.95
CA TYR A 671 -7.44 32.28 -12.44
C TYR A 671 -8.58 33.11 -13.04
N LYS A 672 -9.06 32.71 -14.22
CA LYS A 672 -10.16 33.41 -14.91
C LYS A 672 -11.55 33.02 -14.42
N GLY A 673 -11.68 31.91 -13.70
CA GLY A 673 -12.97 31.38 -13.23
C GLY A 673 -12.87 30.67 -11.90
N ASN A 674 -14.00 30.23 -11.37
CA ASN A 674 -14.09 29.43 -10.15
C ASN A 674 -13.75 27.96 -10.44
N PRO A 675 -13.20 27.21 -9.45
CA PRO A 675 -13.01 25.78 -9.61
C PRO A 675 -14.37 25.09 -9.81
N VAL A 676 -14.44 24.18 -10.79
CA VAL A 676 -15.69 23.51 -11.19
C VAL A 676 -15.79 22.16 -10.49
N SER A 677 -14.81 21.30 -10.70
CA SER A 677 -14.80 19.95 -10.14
C SER A 677 -14.50 19.94 -8.65
N TRP A 678 -14.93 18.87 -7.99
CA TRP A 678 -14.53 18.56 -6.62
C TRP A 678 -13.01 18.58 -6.44
N PHE A 679 -12.26 17.99 -7.38
CA PHE A 679 -10.80 17.92 -7.31
C PHE A 679 -10.18 19.32 -7.39
N GLN A 680 -10.65 20.17 -8.31
CA GLN A 680 -10.19 21.55 -8.48
C GLN A 680 -10.44 22.38 -7.23
N LYS A 681 -11.62 22.24 -6.61
CA LYS A 681 -11.97 22.92 -5.36
C LYS A 681 -10.96 22.56 -4.25
N ARG A 682 -10.53 21.29 -4.19
CA ARG A 682 -9.57 20.83 -3.17
C ARG A 682 -8.12 21.22 -3.43
N VAL A 683 -7.63 21.12 -4.67
CA VAL A 683 -6.23 21.49 -4.96
C VAL A 683 -6.03 22.99 -4.92
N ARG A 684 -7.05 23.78 -5.31
CA ARG A 684 -6.97 25.24 -5.36
C ARG A 684 -7.26 25.90 -4.02
N ARG A 685 -8.19 25.36 -3.21
CA ARG A 685 -8.67 25.99 -1.96
C ARG A 685 -9.00 27.48 -2.20
N ASN A 686 -8.30 28.38 -1.50
CA ASN A 686 -8.52 29.83 -1.56
C ASN A 686 -7.53 30.55 -2.49
N MET A 687 -6.80 29.83 -3.36
CA MET A 687 -5.83 30.44 -4.26
C MET A 687 -6.51 31.22 -5.38
N THR A 688 -6.16 32.51 -5.49
CA THR A 688 -6.56 33.41 -6.58
C THR A 688 -5.48 33.57 -7.66
N VAL A 689 -4.22 33.34 -7.27
CA VAL A 689 -3.05 33.38 -8.16
C VAL A 689 -2.66 31.96 -8.57
N LEU A 690 -2.59 31.75 -9.87
CA LEU A 690 -2.13 30.54 -10.53
C LEU A 690 -0.62 30.65 -10.80
N THR A 691 0.15 29.74 -10.24
CA THR A 691 1.60 29.67 -10.43
C THR A 691 1.99 28.46 -11.29
N ASP A 692 3.11 28.58 -12.00
CA ASP A 692 3.71 27.49 -12.80
C ASP A 692 2.82 26.93 -13.91
N HIS A 693 1.83 27.70 -14.37
CA HIS A 693 1.03 27.35 -15.55
C HIS A 693 1.79 27.69 -16.85
N VAL A 694 2.94 27.05 -17.01
CA VAL A 694 3.91 27.30 -18.08
C VAL A 694 4.16 25.99 -18.84
N PRO A 695 3.93 25.94 -20.17
CA PRO A 695 4.23 24.79 -21.00
C PRO A 695 5.64 24.89 -21.58
N ARG A 696 6.28 23.74 -21.83
CA ARG A 696 7.52 23.75 -22.63
C ARG A 696 7.21 24.10 -24.08
N LYS A 697 7.96 25.04 -24.65
CA LYS A 697 7.91 25.39 -26.08
C LYS A 697 8.14 24.15 -26.96
N LEU A 698 7.17 23.84 -27.81
CA LEU A 698 7.28 22.81 -28.83
C LEU A 698 8.17 23.28 -29.99
N SER A 699 8.90 22.34 -30.60
CA SER A 699 9.50 22.57 -31.91
C SER A 699 8.42 22.74 -32.97
N GLU A 700 8.72 23.50 -34.03
CA GLU A 700 7.80 23.78 -35.14
C GLU A 700 7.10 22.51 -35.65
N LEU A 701 7.86 21.46 -35.95
CA LEU A 701 7.31 20.19 -36.43
C LEU A 701 6.36 19.52 -35.41
N ASN A 702 6.65 19.61 -34.10
CA ASN A 702 5.75 19.03 -33.09
C ASN A 702 4.51 19.89 -32.85
N LEU A 703 4.60 21.20 -33.05
CA LEU A 703 3.43 22.09 -33.05
C LEU A 703 2.51 21.75 -34.22
N ILE A 704 3.07 21.58 -35.42
CA ILE A 704 2.32 21.11 -36.60
C ILE A 704 1.66 19.76 -36.30
N HIS A 705 2.39 18.78 -35.76
CA HIS A 705 1.76 17.50 -35.37
C HIS A 705 0.57 17.70 -34.44
N CYS A 706 0.68 18.58 -33.45
CA CYS A 706 -0.38 18.88 -32.50
C CYS A 706 -1.64 19.40 -33.21
N GLN A 707 -1.48 20.38 -34.10
CA GLN A 707 -2.57 21.01 -34.86
C GLN A 707 -3.37 20.03 -35.73
N TYR A 708 -2.73 18.98 -36.26
CA TYR A 708 -3.42 17.98 -37.09
C TYR A 708 -4.20 16.92 -36.30
N LEU A 709 -4.08 16.89 -34.98
CA LEU A 709 -4.65 15.84 -34.16
C LEU A 709 -5.87 16.34 -33.40
N SER A 710 -6.93 15.54 -33.41
CA SER A 710 -8.12 15.74 -32.56
C SER A 710 -7.90 15.15 -31.16
N THR A 711 -8.79 15.46 -30.23
CA THR A 711 -8.76 14.91 -28.87
C THR A 711 -8.69 13.38 -28.89
N GLY A 712 -7.71 12.81 -28.18
CA GLY A 712 -7.50 11.36 -28.13
C GLY A 712 -6.80 10.74 -29.34
N ALA A 713 -6.62 11.50 -30.43
CA ALA A 713 -5.84 11.07 -31.57
C ALA A 713 -4.34 11.00 -31.23
N ASP A 714 -3.61 10.17 -31.96
CA ASP A 714 -2.16 10.07 -31.87
C ASP A 714 -1.50 10.00 -33.26
N TRP A 715 -0.19 9.74 -33.32
CA TRP A 715 0.55 9.72 -34.59
C TRP A 715 -0.07 8.83 -35.68
N ARG A 716 -0.89 7.84 -35.32
CA ARG A 716 -1.59 6.95 -36.27
C ARG A 716 -2.61 7.70 -37.10
N ASP A 717 -3.18 8.77 -36.58
CA ASP A 717 -4.20 9.61 -37.23
C ASP A 717 -3.58 10.71 -38.11
N LEU A 718 -2.25 10.86 -38.08
CA LEU A 718 -1.56 11.82 -38.95
C LEU A 718 -1.63 11.37 -40.43
N PRO A 719 -1.92 12.32 -41.35
CA PRO A 719 -1.97 12.02 -42.78
C PRO A 719 -0.58 11.78 -43.36
N LYS A 720 -0.49 10.91 -44.37
CA LYS A 720 0.75 10.62 -45.11
C LYS A 720 1.05 11.74 -46.12
N LYS A 721 1.44 12.92 -45.64
CA LYS A 721 1.83 14.07 -46.47
C LYS A 721 3.14 14.70 -45.99
N LYS A 722 3.78 15.47 -46.87
CA LYS A 722 4.92 16.31 -46.52
C LYS A 722 4.43 17.70 -46.12
N VAL A 723 5.10 18.29 -45.15
CA VAL A 723 4.88 19.68 -44.71
C VAL A 723 6.18 20.45 -44.87
N GLN A 724 6.08 21.71 -45.30
CA GLN A 724 7.21 22.62 -45.40
C GLN A 724 7.41 23.31 -44.04
N LEU A 725 8.63 23.27 -43.51
CA LEU A 725 9.03 24.01 -42.32
C LEU A 725 9.45 25.44 -42.69
N ALA A 726 9.53 26.33 -41.71
CA ALA A 726 10.00 27.72 -41.86
C ALA A 726 11.41 27.80 -42.45
N SER A 727 12.23 26.75 -42.28
CA SER A 727 13.55 26.60 -42.90
C SER A 727 13.51 26.25 -44.40
N GLY A 728 12.33 26.12 -45.00
CA GLY A 728 12.12 25.69 -46.39
C GLY A 728 12.21 24.17 -46.60
N LYS A 729 12.59 23.40 -45.57
CA LYS A 729 12.74 21.94 -45.66
C LYS A 729 11.38 21.22 -45.63
N PHE A 730 11.17 20.31 -46.57
CA PHE A 730 10.03 19.40 -46.56
C PHE A 730 10.29 18.18 -45.67
N VAL A 731 9.37 17.89 -44.75
CA VAL A 731 9.45 16.74 -43.83
C VAL A 731 8.16 15.95 -43.88
N ASP A 732 8.26 14.62 -43.81
CA ASP A 732 7.10 13.74 -43.67
C ASP A 732 6.39 14.02 -42.34
N LEU A 733 5.10 14.37 -42.42
CA LEU A 733 4.27 14.64 -41.23
C LEU A 733 4.03 13.37 -40.43
N LYS A 734 3.88 12.22 -41.10
CA LYS A 734 3.80 10.93 -40.43
C LYS A 734 5.20 10.34 -40.29
N PRO A 735 5.75 10.18 -39.07
CA PRO A 735 7.15 9.78 -38.93
C PRO A 735 7.42 8.34 -39.40
N GLN A 736 8.31 8.18 -40.38
CA GLN A 736 8.64 6.87 -40.97
C GLN A 736 9.18 5.85 -39.95
N TRP A 737 9.92 6.30 -38.93
CA TRP A 737 10.46 5.43 -37.89
C TRP A 737 9.36 4.79 -37.03
N LEU A 738 8.23 5.47 -36.82
CA LEU A 738 7.08 4.92 -36.09
C LEU A 738 6.37 3.84 -36.92
N ILE A 739 6.24 4.04 -38.23
CA ILE A 739 5.71 3.04 -39.16
C ILE A 739 6.57 1.77 -39.12
N LYS A 740 7.90 1.92 -39.21
CA LYS A 740 8.87 0.81 -39.10
C LYS A 740 8.86 0.12 -37.73
N MET A 741 8.57 0.84 -36.65
CA MET A 741 8.45 0.25 -35.32
C MET A 741 7.15 -0.53 -35.15
N GLN A 742 6.05 -0.03 -35.70
CA GLN A 742 4.76 -0.72 -35.68
C GLN A 742 4.83 -2.06 -36.42
N SER A 743 5.50 -2.12 -37.57
CA SER A 743 5.70 -3.37 -38.32
C SER A 743 6.59 -4.39 -37.59
N LYS A 744 7.33 -3.97 -36.56
CA LYS A 744 8.16 -4.83 -35.68
C LYS A 744 7.46 -5.22 -34.37
N GLY A 745 6.15 -4.97 -34.23
CA GLY A 745 5.37 -5.33 -33.05
C GLY A 745 5.54 -4.41 -31.83
N SER A 746 6.20 -3.26 -31.98
CA SER A 746 6.40 -2.31 -30.86
C SER A 746 5.13 -1.52 -30.54
N GLN A 747 4.74 -1.47 -29.25
CA GLN A 747 3.65 -0.62 -28.76
C GLN A 747 4.06 0.87 -28.79
N SER A 748 3.81 1.52 -29.93
CA SER A 748 4.02 2.98 -30.09
C SER A 748 2.71 3.77 -29.92
N LYS A 749 1.72 3.18 -29.23
CA LYS A 749 0.40 3.78 -29.02
C LYS A 749 0.53 5.03 -28.12
N GLY A 750 -0.09 6.14 -28.51
CA GLY A 750 -0.07 7.40 -27.75
C GLY A 750 1.09 8.36 -28.06
N VAL A 751 2.11 7.94 -28.82
CA VAL A 751 3.19 8.86 -29.25
C VAL A 751 2.60 10.00 -30.09
N LEU A 752 3.06 11.23 -29.87
CA LEU A 752 2.50 12.47 -30.45
C LEU A 752 1.00 12.65 -30.16
N GLY A 753 0.42 12.02 -29.14
CA GLY A 753 -1.03 12.06 -28.93
C GLY A 753 -1.55 13.17 -28.03
N ARG A 754 -2.83 13.51 -28.21
CA ARG A 754 -3.62 14.37 -27.32
C ARG A 754 -4.28 13.60 -26.20
N LEU A 755 -4.28 14.17 -25.02
CA LEU A 755 -5.06 13.68 -23.89
C LEU A 755 -6.56 13.68 -24.23
N GLU A 756 -7.33 12.85 -23.52
CA GLU A 756 -8.79 12.80 -23.62
C GLU A 756 -9.39 13.29 -22.29
N TRP A 757 -10.41 14.14 -22.37
CA TRP A 757 -11.04 14.75 -21.19
C TRP A 757 -11.57 13.72 -20.19
N GLU A 758 -12.21 12.66 -20.67
CA GLU A 758 -12.88 11.63 -19.83
C GLU A 758 -11.98 10.43 -19.47
N LYS A 759 -10.67 10.52 -19.76
CA LYS A 759 -9.67 9.50 -19.42
C LYS A 759 -8.66 10.03 -18.41
N ASN A 760 -7.62 9.24 -18.16
CA ASN A 760 -6.56 9.53 -17.19
C ASN A 760 -5.28 10.00 -17.89
N PHE A 761 -4.45 10.72 -17.14
CA PHE A 761 -3.08 11.02 -17.51
C PHE A 761 -2.23 9.74 -17.56
N PRO A 762 -1.27 9.67 -18.51
CA PRO A 762 -0.23 8.65 -18.48
C PRO A 762 0.69 8.83 -17.27
N THR A 763 1.50 7.81 -16.97
CA THR A 763 2.48 7.85 -15.89
C THR A 763 3.43 9.04 -16.03
N ALA A 764 3.54 9.81 -14.94
CA ALA A 764 4.47 10.92 -14.85
C ALA A 764 5.93 10.46 -15.01
N ILE A 765 6.62 11.06 -15.97
CA ILE A 765 8.06 10.92 -16.26
C ILE A 765 8.80 12.24 -15.97
N THR A 766 10.12 12.20 -15.83
CA THR A 766 10.91 13.41 -15.54
C THR A 766 10.84 14.50 -16.60
N CYS A 767 10.45 14.13 -17.83
CA CYS A 767 10.33 15.07 -18.93
C CYS A 767 9.25 14.63 -19.91
N PRO A 768 8.04 15.23 -19.89
CA PRO A 768 7.02 14.93 -20.89
C PRO A 768 7.52 15.34 -22.27
N GLN A 769 7.53 14.40 -23.21
CA GLN A 769 8.03 14.61 -24.56
C GLN A 769 7.06 14.04 -25.58
N PRO A 770 6.67 14.80 -26.63
CA PRO A 770 5.76 14.31 -27.66
C PRO A 770 6.25 13.04 -28.36
N ARG A 771 7.56 12.89 -28.53
CA ARG A 771 8.21 11.72 -29.17
C ARG A 771 8.67 10.66 -28.16
N GLY A 772 8.31 10.81 -26.89
CA GLY A 772 8.65 9.85 -25.85
C GLY A 772 7.91 8.52 -26.04
N LYS A 773 8.45 7.43 -25.48
CA LYS A 773 7.82 6.10 -25.54
C LYS A 773 6.57 5.96 -24.66
N VAL A 774 6.35 6.90 -23.75
CA VAL A 774 5.31 6.82 -22.71
C VAL A 774 4.27 7.89 -22.95
N GLY A 775 3.03 7.48 -23.15
CA GLY A 775 1.85 8.34 -22.97
C GLY A 775 1.60 9.41 -24.03
N ARG A 776 0.48 10.10 -23.84
CA ARG A 776 0.02 11.26 -24.61
C ARG A 776 0.24 12.51 -23.79
N TRP A 777 0.88 13.54 -24.35
CA TRP A 777 1.31 14.72 -23.58
C TRP A 777 0.81 16.04 -24.17
N PHE A 778 0.12 16.03 -25.32
CA PHE A 778 -0.53 17.23 -25.81
C PHE A 778 -1.81 17.50 -25.03
N HIS A 779 -2.09 18.79 -24.81
CA HIS A 779 -3.33 19.22 -24.18
C HIS A 779 -4.55 18.73 -24.99
N PRO A 780 -5.69 18.40 -24.36
CA PRO A 780 -6.85 17.82 -25.07
C PRO A 780 -7.36 18.64 -26.26
N GLN A 781 -7.29 19.97 -26.18
CA GLN A 781 -7.80 20.92 -27.19
C GLN A 781 -6.73 21.92 -27.68
N GLN A 782 -6.07 22.64 -26.78
CA GLN A 782 -5.04 23.65 -27.09
C GLN A 782 -3.79 23.07 -27.79
N ASP A 783 -3.19 23.81 -28.73
CA ASP A 783 -2.04 23.39 -29.56
C ASP A 783 -0.70 23.50 -28.81
N ARG A 784 -0.58 22.81 -27.68
CA ARG A 784 0.60 22.85 -26.82
C ARG A 784 0.80 21.55 -26.05
N LEU A 785 1.97 21.44 -25.44
CA LEU A 785 2.21 20.45 -24.39
C LEU A 785 1.41 20.82 -23.13
N ILE A 786 1.13 19.83 -22.29
CA ILE A 786 0.68 20.11 -20.92
C ILE A 786 1.70 21.00 -20.18
N SER A 787 1.22 21.91 -19.34
CA SER A 787 2.02 22.81 -18.50
C SER A 787 2.55 22.12 -17.25
N VAL A 788 3.49 22.76 -16.55
CA VAL A 788 4.00 22.30 -15.25
C VAL A 788 2.87 22.18 -14.22
N ARG A 789 1.97 23.17 -14.13
CA ARG A 789 0.82 23.12 -13.19
C ARG A 789 -0.17 22.01 -13.51
N GLU A 790 -0.53 21.81 -14.78
CA GLU A 790 -1.38 20.68 -15.19
C GLU A 790 -0.75 19.34 -14.79
N TYR A 791 0.57 19.27 -14.92
CA TYR A 791 1.35 18.10 -14.57
C TYR A 791 1.42 17.85 -13.06
N ALA A 792 1.58 18.92 -12.27
CA ALA A 792 1.54 18.87 -10.81
C ALA A 792 0.16 18.43 -10.30
N ARG A 793 -0.92 18.96 -10.87
CA ARG A 793 -2.29 18.53 -10.56
C ARG A 793 -2.55 17.07 -10.93
N ALA A 794 -1.98 16.56 -12.03
CA ALA A 794 -2.09 15.13 -12.38
C ALA A 794 -1.49 14.20 -11.30
N GLN A 795 -0.52 14.68 -10.52
CA GLN A 795 0.07 14.00 -9.37
C GLN A 795 -0.63 14.33 -8.04
N GLY A 796 -1.66 15.18 -8.03
CA GLY A 796 -2.40 15.55 -6.81
C GLY A 796 -1.70 16.58 -5.92
N PHE A 797 -0.72 17.33 -6.44
CA PHE A 797 -0.15 18.46 -5.71
C PHE A 797 -1.18 19.59 -5.54
N PRO A 798 -1.24 20.25 -4.37
CA PRO A 798 -2.04 21.45 -4.22
C PRO A 798 -1.48 22.59 -5.08
N ASP A 799 -2.33 23.52 -5.49
CA ASP A 799 -1.94 24.67 -6.31
C ASP A 799 -1.02 25.63 -5.53
N SER A 800 -1.08 25.62 -4.20
CA SER A 800 -0.17 26.35 -3.32
C SER A 800 1.25 25.78 -3.27
N TYR A 801 1.47 24.55 -3.75
CA TYR A 801 2.79 23.92 -3.74
C TYR A 801 3.76 24.64 -4.67
N LYS A 802 4.94 24.97 -4.16
CA LYS A 802 5.97 25.74 -4.86
C LYS A 802 7.03 24.83 -5.46
N PHE A 803 7.40 25.08 -6.71
CA PHE A 803 8.51 24.41 -7.39
C PHE A 803 9.61 25.41 -7.73
N ALA A 804 10.86 24.94 -7.81
CA ALA A 804 12.03 25.81 -8.01
C ALA A 804 12.80 25.48 -9.30
N GLY A 805 13.61 26.45 -9.76
CA GLY A 805 14.40 26.33 -11.00
C GLY A 805 13.61 26.55 -12.30
N ASN A 806 14.20 26.14 -13.42
CA ASN A 806 13.61 26.32 -14.75
C ASN A 806 12.48 25.31 -15.03
N VAL A 807 11.73 25.50 -16.12
CA VAL A 807 10.60 24.64 -16.53
C VAL A 807 10.96 23.15 -16.58
N ARG A 808 12.17 22.80 -17.06
CA ARG A 808 12.63 21.41 -17.13
C ARG A 808 12.83 20.82 -15.73
N ASN A 809 13.44 21.58 -14.82
CA ASN A 809 13.66 21.18 -13.43
C ASN A 809 12.31 20.96 -12.72
N LYS A 810 11.33 21.84 -12.96
CA LYS A 810 9.98 21.69 -12.39
C LYS A 810 9.25 20.43 -12.89
N TYR A 811 9.32 20.11 -14.18
CA TYR A 811 8.81 18.82 -14.68
C TYR A 811 9.53 17.62 -14.05
N GLN A 812 10.84 17.72 -13.83
CA GLN A 812 11.63 16.65 -13.21
C GLN A 812 11.22 16.44 -11.75
N GLN A 813 11.07 17.52 -10.98
CA GLN A 813 10.58 17.49 -9.59
C GLN A 813 9.22 16.77 -9.50
N VAL A 814 8.22 17.24 -10.26
CA VAL A 814 6.88 16.62 -10.31
C VAL A 814 6.92 15.17 -10.81
N GLY A 815 7.78 14.88 -11.79
CA GLY A 815 7.92 13.56 -12.38
C GLY A 815 8.53 12.53 -11.44
N ASN A 816 9.48 12.95 -10.60
CA ASN A 816 10.15 12.12 -9.61
C ASN A 816 9.27 11.90 -8.37
N ALA A 817 8.51 12.90 -7.95
CA ALA A 817 7.74 12.85 -6.72
C ALA A 817 6.76 11.67 -6.62
N VAL A 818 6.52 11.25 -5.37
CA VAL A 818 5.39 10.42 -4.99
C VAL A 818 4.14 11.32 -4.95
N PRO A 819 3.00 10.89 -5.53
CA PRO A 819 1.76 11.67 -5.46
C PRO A 819 1.33 11.87 -4.00
N PRO A 820 1.15 13.12 -3.52
CA PRO A 820 0.77 13.39 -2.14
C PRO A 820 -0.51 12.67 -1.65
N PRO A 821 -1.57 12.45 -2.46
CA PRO A 821 -2.75 11.69 -2.02
C PRO A 821 -2.42 10.23 -1.65
N LEU A 822 -1.51 9.59 -2.37
CA LEU A 822 -1.07 8.22 -2.08
C LEU A 822 -0.21 8.19 -0.81
N ALA A 823 0.71 9.14 -0.67
CA ALA A 823 1.53 9.28 0.53
C ALA A 823 0.67 9.56 1.78
N PHE A 824 -0.38 10.35 1.65
CA PHE A 824 -1.36 10.57 2.71
C PHE A 824 -2.11 9.29 3.10
N ALA A 825 -2.55 8.49 2.13
CA ALA A 825 -3.21 7.22 2.40
C ALA A 825 -2.29 6.24 3.15
N LEU A 826 -1.00 6.20 2.81
CA LEU A 826 0.02 5.46 3.55
C LEU A 826 0.22 6.00 4.97
N GLY A 827 0.30 7.33 5.13
CA GLY A 827 0.44 7.99 6.42
C GLY A 827 -0.74 7.72 7.37
N ARG A 828 -1.96 7.60 6.84
CA ARG A 828 -3.13 7.18 7.62
C ARG A 828 -2.97 5.79 8.23
N LYS A 829 -2.43 4.84 7.47
CA LYS A 829 -2.18 3.47 7.96
C LYS A 829 -1.01 3.41 8.94
N LEU A 830 0.00 4.25 8.75
CA LEU A 830 1.04 4.44 9.75
C LEU A 830 0.45 5.01 11.05
N ARG A 831 -0.46 5.99 10.96
CA ARG A 831 -1.12 6.55 12.15
C ARG A 831 -1.95 5.51 12.90
N GLU A 832 -2.72 4.70 12.18
CA GLU A 832 -3.46 3.58 12.78
C GLU A 832 -2.52 2.62 13.50
N ALA A 833 -1.35 2.32 12.92
CA ALA A 833 -0.36 1.46 13.56
C ALA A 833 0.26 2.07 14.83
N ILE A 834 0.52 3.38 14.86
CA ILE A 834 1.02 4.11 16.04
C ILE A 834 -0.05 4.18 17.13
N GLU A 835 -1.32 4.32 16.75
CA GLU A 835 -2.46 4.40 17.68
C GLU A 835 -2.88 3.03 18.23
N THR A 836 -2.45 1.93 17.60
CA THR A 836 -2.76 0.57 18.04
C THR A 836 -1.90 0.23 19.26
N PRO A 837 -2.51 -0.08 20.41
CA PRO A 837 -1.81 -0.28 21.68
C PRO A 837 -0.96 -1.55 21.76
#